data_AF-A0A8J4WXY8-F1
#
_entry.id   AF-A0A8J4WXY8-F1
#
_cell.length_a   1.000
_cell.length_b   1.000
_cell.length_c   1.000
_cell.angle_alpha   90.00
_cell.angle_beta   90.00
_cell.angle_gamma   90.00
#
_symmetry.space_group_name_H-M   'P 1'
#
loop_
_entity.id
_entity.type
_entity.pdbx_description
1 polymer ?
#
loop_
_entity_poly.entity_id
_entity_poly.type
_entity_poly.pdbx_seq_one_letter_code
_entity_poly.pdbx_strand_id
1 'polypeptide(L)'
;METLLTLAFALCVLLPLGHGVPPGFQVRLVGGSGAHEGRVEVFYNGAWGSVCDDEVDINLANVVCRELGYRQGLTWAHSAKFGQGQGPIWLDNVACKGTESSLADCRSNGWGVNDCSHAEDLGVVCSQDGPRQGHVPRYSESTQPSVPEPRSPESTSSRRGHEIALNRNPARGSPASPQLQGHQIQLRRNGYEQAASRRQENSVPQGHELPNYLRSGASYRRNQDSQTRPAAQSSGAGRAGNLQSGPLTRSEQSDPYAEYDNRMNTDFTNTVEQNVGRGSLEEVRLRPVLPGTRGAAMVTEGVLEVKHAGRWRHVCNLGWNLSSSRVVCGMLGYPKAEQHDERLYRKQWESKIMDPATRSTVSKKGYWVEKVKCSGAENSLAQCQTQLSFARSEVPCNGGMHAVVRCVPGPQFSRLSSSGHPQAPHSSQFIFCEAFQTVPHKAFLWLFKQAVRLKAGPRLGEGRVEVLKEGKWGTVCDHLWDLPAASVVCRELGFGTAKEAMRGAYLGQGTGPIHMNSVQCTGQESSIRQCKYREVPLYTCKHSQDVSVRCNVPKTGLSATETAYWVGNPDARDVILSGTHCIGTEMSIQQCRRNGHVYCNRGGGVRAAGVTCAETAPDLVLDSQLVQESAYLEDRPLHLLTCAHEERCLSSSAAHMNWPYGHRRLLRFSSRIMNLGRADFRPRAGRDSWVWHQCHRHYHSIEVFTHYDLLTMNGTKIAEGHKASFCLEDTFCPEGLHKRYACYNMGDQGISVGCWDTYRHDIDCQWIDVTDVRPGDYILQVEVNPSLDMAESDFENNVMRCRCRYDGGRVYLYGCHT
;
A
#
# COMPACT_ATOMS: atom_id res chain seq x y z
N MET A 1 -30.06 32.15 75.07
CA MET A 1 -28.62 32.31 74.78
C MET A 1 -27.92 31.11 75.38
N GLU A 2 -26.97 30.54 74.64
CA GLU A 2 -26.22 29.29 74.95
C GLU A 2 -26.89 27.97 74.55
N THR A 3 -27.23 27.87 73.26
CA THR A 3 -27.40 26.61 72.53
C THR A 3 -26.77 26.81 71.16
N LEU A 4 -26.01 25.82 70.65
CA LEU A 4 -25.40 25.70 69.30
C LEU A 4 -23.85 25.72 69.24
N LEU A 5 -23.12 25.02 70.12
CA LEU A 5 -21.68 24.83 69.88
C LEU A 5 -21.08 23.45 70.17
N THR A 6 -21.86 22.42 70.48
CA THR A 6 -21.31 21.10 70.89
C THR A 6 -21.80 19.90 70.09
N LEU A 7 -22.45 20.11 68.93
CA LEU A 7 -22.92 19.01 68.05
C LEU A 7 -22.32 19.03 66.62
N ALA A 8 -21.24 19.79 66.39
CA ALA A 8 -20.60 19.91 65.08
C ALA A 8 -19.16 19.34 65.00
N PHE A 9 -18.73 18.50 65.94
CA PHE A 9 -17.38 17.92 65.95
C PHE A 9 -17.30 16.40 65.81
N ALA A 10 -18.43 15.70 65.58
CA ALA A 10 -18.46 14.24 65.48
C ALA A 10 -19.22 13.70 64.25
N LEU A 11 -19.24 14.45 63.14
CA LEU A 11 -19.89 14.04 61.89
C LEU A 11 -19.11 14.44 60.64
N CYS A 12 -17.77 14.37 60.73
CA CYS A 12 -16.90 14.58 59.57
C CYS A 12 -15.79 13.52 59.46
N VAL A 13 -16.10 12.27 59.82
CA VAL A 13 -15.19 11.10 59.69
C VAL A 13 -15.65 10.12 58.60
N LEU A 14 -16.68 10.42 57.80
CA LEU A 14 -17.08 9.58 56.66
C LEU A 14 -17.53 10.42 55.46
N LEU A 15 -16.65 11.30 54.98
CA LEU A 15 -16.61 11.63 53.55
C LEU A 15 -15.45 10.83 52.95
N PRO A 16 -15.63 10.16 51.80
CA PRO A 16 -14.54 9.44 51.18
C PRO A 16 -13.40 10.42 50.92
N LEU A 17 -12.16 10.00 51.19
CA LEU A 17 -10.97 10.70 50.71
C LEU A 17 -11.17 10.95 49.21
N GLY A 18 -11.61 12.15 48.84
CA GLY A 18 -11.44 12.65 47.49
C GLY A 18 -9.94 12.57 47.26
N HIS A 19 -9.52 11.69 46.35
CA HIS A 19 -8.13 11.52 45.99
C HIS A 19 -7.68 12.87 45.46
N GLY A 20 -7.02 13.64 46.33
CA GLY A 20 -6.65 15.00 46.01
C GLY A 20 -5.76 15.00 44.77
N VAL A 21 -6.16 15.77 43.76
CA VAL A 21 -5.36 16.08 42.58
C VAL A 21 -3.90 16.28 43.01
N PRO A 22 -2.94 15.52 42.46
CA PRO A 22 -1.55 15.61 42.87
C PRO A 22 -1.01 17.05 42.77
N PRO A 23 -0.18 17.52 43.72
CA PRO A 23 0.38 18.88 43.66
C PRO A 23 1.11 19.11 42.34
N GLY A 24 0.63 20.08 41.55
CA GLY A 24 1.22 20.42 40.25
C GLY A 24 0.64 19.67 39.04
N PHE A 25 -0.40 18.84 39.21
CA PHE A 25 -1.09 18.18 38.11
C PHE A 25 -1.67 19.19 37.10
N GLN A 26 -1.38 19.00 35.82
CA GLN A 26 -1.85 19.84 34.73
C GLN A 26 -2.19 18.99 33.52
N VAL A 27 -3.14 19.44 32.70
CA VAL A 27 -3.51 18.81 31.43
C VAL A 27 -3.26 19.79 30.30
N ARG A 28 -2.82 19.29 29.14
CA ARG A 28 -2.71 20.07 27.89
C ARG A 28 -3.03 19.23 26.66
N LEU A 29 -3.37 19.91 25.56
CA LEU A 29 -3.51 19.29 24.24
C LEU A 29 -2.32 19.65 23.36
N VAL A 30 -1.72 18.65 22.70
CA VAL A 30 -0.53 18.81 21.85
C VAL A 30 -0.78 18.19 20.47
N GLY A 31 -0.29 18.82 19.39
CA GLY A 31 -0.30 18.24 18.05
C GLY A 31 -1.62 18.34 17.26
N GLY A 32 -2.65 19.02 17.80
CA GLY A 32 -3.85 19.36 17.03
C GLY A 32 -3.68 20.59 16.13
N SER A 33 -4.63 20.80 15.20
CA SER A 33 -4.61 21.95 14.28
C SER A 33 -5.00 23.28 14.94
N GLY A 34 -5.48 23.23 16.19
CA GLY A 34 -5.79 24.38 17.03
C GLY A 34 -5.87 24.00 18.50
N ALA A 35 -6.06 24.98 19.40
CA ALA A 35 -6.00 24.78 20.85
C ALA A 35 -7.11 23.88 21.43
N HIS A 36 -8.18 23.63 20.67
CA HIS A 36 -9.35 22.84 21.09
C HIS A 36 -9.24 21.36 20.70
N GLU A 37 -8.13 20.92 20.10
CA GLU A 37 -7.90 19.51 19.79
C GLU A 37 -6.43 19.14 19.93
N GLY A 38 -6.16 17.87 20.18
CA GLY A 38 -4.79 17.36 20.29
C GLY A 38 -4.68 16.11 21.16
N ARG A 39 -3.48 15.55 21.22
CA ARG A 39 -3.09 14.49 22.16
C ARG A 39 -3.17 15.03 23.59
N VAL A 40 -3.77 14.25 24.48
CA VAL A 40 -3.87 14.55 25.91
C VAL A 40 -2.53 14.23 26.56
N GLU A 41 -1.90 15.25 27.13
CA GLU A 41 -0.75 15.07 28.00
C GLU A 41 -1.06 15.58 29.40
N VAL A 42 -0.56 14.87 30.40
CA VAL A 42 -0.68 15.23 31.81
C VAL A 42 0.70 15.46 32.42
N PHE A 43 0.83 16.48 33.25
CA PHE A 43 2.04 16.73 34.03
C PHE A 43 1.90 16.08 35.39
N TYR A 44 2.72 15.08 35.68
CA TYR A 44 2.71 14.37 36.95
C TYR A 44 4.16 14.04 37.35
N ASN A 45 4.47 14.17 38.63
CA ASN A 45 5.80 13.88 39.20
C ASN A 45 6.97 14.56 38.46
N GLY A 46 6.79 15.82 38.06
CA GLY A 46 7.85 16.62 37.42
C GLY A 46 8.06 16.39 35.92
N ALA A 47 7.27 15.53 35.27
CA ALA A 47 7.37 15.28 33.83
C ALA A 47 6.00 15.24 33.14
N TRP A 48 5.97 15.71 31.89
CA TRP A 48 4.82 15.49 31.01
C TRP A 48 4.83 14.05 30.50
N GLY A 49 3.65 13.46 30.43
CA GLY A 49 3.44 12.13 29.86
C GLY A 49 2.05 12.02 29.26
N SER A 50 1.86 11.04 28.39
CA SER A 50 0.60 10.84 27.67
C SER A 50 -0.41 10.02 28.47
N VAL A 51 -1.60 9.85 27.91
CA VAL A 51 -2.67 9.00 28.42
C VAL A 51 -2.95 7.94 27.36
N CYS A 52 -3.07 6.67 27.73
CA CYS A 52 -3.43 5.61 26.80
C CYS A 52 -4.91 5.69 26.38
N ASP A 53 -5.21 5.22 25.19
CA ASP A 53 -6.54 5.23 24.58
C ASP A 53 -7.39 3.97 24.83
N ASP A 54 -6.88 3.00 25.59
CA ASP A 54 -7.59 1.80 25.99
C ASP A 54 -8.73 2.10 26.98
N GLU A 55 -9.86 1.41 26.75
CA GLU A 55 -11.11 1.53 27.52
C GLU A 55 -11.64 2.98 27.69
N VAL A 56 -11.32 3.88 26.77
CA VAL A 56 -11.75 5.29 26.80
C VAL A 56 -13.14 5.50 26.19
N ASP A 57 -13.90 6.44 26.76
CA ASP A 57 -15.20 6.87 26.26
C ASP A 57 -15.34 8.40 26.13
N ILE A 58 -16.52 8.85 25.70
CA ILE A 58 -16.82 10.29 25.56
C ILE A 58 -16.88 11.04 26.90
N ASN A 59 -17.08 10.34 28.03
CA ASN A 59 -17.13 10.96 29.35
C ASN A 59 -15.74 11.44 29.77
N LEU A 60 -14.68 10.69 29.46
CA LEU A 60 -13.31 11.16 29.63
C LEU A 60 -13.06 12.43 28.81
N ALA A 61 -13.42 12.44 27.53
CA ALA A 61 -13.23 13.61 26.67
C ALA A 61 -13.93 14.84 27.24
N ASN A 62 -15.12 14.66 27.81
CA ASN A 62 -15.86 15.73 28.48
C ASN A 62 -15.13 16.28 29.72
N VAL A 63 -14.50 15.41 30.52
CA VAL A 63 -13.70 15.83 31.68
C VAL A 63 -12.48 16.62 31.23
N VAL A 64 -11.68 16.09 30.29
CA VAL A 64 -10.48 16.77 29.78
C VAL A 64 -10.82 18.12 29.17
N CYS A 65 -11.84 18.18 28.30
CA CYS A 65 -12.23 19.43 27.66
C CYS A 65 -12.77 20.45 28.68
N ARG A 66 -13.53 20.02 29.69
CA ARG A 66 -14.03 20.90 30.75
C ARG A 66 -12.91 21.41 31.65
N GLU A 67 -11.94 20.55 31.99
CA GLU A 67 -10.76 20.90 32.77
C GLU A 67 -9.90 21.96 32.05
N LEU A 68 -9.82 21.88 30.72
CA LEU A 68 -9.16 22.87 29.87
C LEU A 68 -10.01 24.12 29.59
N GLY A 69 -11.22 24.20 30.16
CA GLY A 69 -12.11 25.36 30.07
C GLY A 69 -13.11 25.35 28.90
N TYR A 70 -13.12 24.32 28.06
CA TYR A 70 -14.12 24.15 27.00
C TYR A 70 -15.47 23.66 27.55
N ARG A 71 -16.54 23.84 26.78
CA ARG A 71 -17.90 23.48 27.22
C ARG A 71 -18.10 21.97 27.35
N GLN A 72 -17.61 21.22 26.37
CA GLN A 72 -17.71 19.75 26.31
C GLN A 72 -16.69 19.17 25.32
N GLY A 73 -16.43 17.88 25.43
CA GLY A 73 -15.75 17.09 24.41
C GLY A 73 -16.72 16.76 23.27
N LEU A 74 -16.31 17.00 22.04
CA LEU A 74 -17.05 16.56 20.85
C LEU A 74 -16.73 15.10 20.52
N THR A 75 -15.47 14.71 20.69
CA THR A 75 -15.00 13.33 20.51
C THR A 75 -13.63 13.16 21.17
N TRP A 76 -13.21 11.91 21.41
CA TRP A 76 -11.83 11.55 21.75
C TRP A 76 -11.15 10.95 20.52
N ALA A 77 -9.83 10.77 20.53
CA ALA A 77 -9.05 10.21 19.45
C ALA A 77 -8.04 9.18 19.94
N HIS A 78 -7.96 8.05 19.29
CA HIS A 78 -7.01 6.97 19.61
C HIS A 78 -5.85 6.96 18.60
N SER A 79 -4.99 5.96 18.71
CA SER A 79 -3.84 5.59 17.93
C SER A 79 -2.95 6.77 17.59
N ALA A 80 -2.71 7.61 18.60
CA ALA A 80 -1.85 8.77 18.46
C ALA A 80 -2.21 9.66 17.26
N LYS A 81 -3.50 9.82 16.95
CA LYS A 81 -4.00 10.63 15.82
C LYS A 81 -3.31 11.99 15.69
N PHE A 82 -3.06 12.64 16.82
CA PHE A 82 -2.46 13.97 16.91
C PHE A 82 -0.94 13.91 17.11
N GLY A 83 -0.33 12.81 16.65
CA GLY A 83 1.05 12.45 16.89
C GLY A 83 1.21 11.63 18.17
N GLN A 84 2.29 10.87 18.22
CA GLN A 84 2.72 10.14 19.42
C GLN A 84 3.32 11.13 20.43
N GLY A 85 3.04 10.89 21.70
CA GLY A 85 3.73 11.49 22.83
C GLY A 85 5.13 10.91 22.98
N GLN A 86 5.83 11.44 23.97
CA GLN A 86 7.20 11.04 24.29
C GLN A 86 7.33 10.99 25.80
N GLY A 87 8.07 10.00 26.30
CA GLY A 87 8.31 9.83 27.74
C GLY A 87 7.32 8.86 28.39
N PRO A 88 6.92 9.07 29.64
CA PRO A 88 6.02 8.14 30.33
C PRO A 88 4.59 8.22 29.79
N ILE A 89 3.89 7.08 29.72
CA ILE A 89 2.42 7.04 29.61
C ILE A 89 1.90 7.00 31.05
N TRP A 90 1.27 8.08 31.48
CA TRP A 90 0.94 8.27 32.90
C TRP A 90 -0.35 7.60 33.32
N LEU A 91 -1.31 7.46 32.42
CA LEU A 91 -2.64 6.97 32.72
C LEU A 91 -3.11 6.01 31.64
N ASP A 92 -3.84 4.99 32.04
CA ASP A 92 -4.36 3.91 31.19
C ASP A 92 -5.66 3.34 31.80
N ASN A 93 -6.55 2.80 30.96
CA ASN A 93 -7.92 2.40 31.26
C ASN A 93 -8.67 3.44 32.09
N VAL A 94 -8.63 4.69 31.62
CA VAL A 94 -9.16 5.83 32.35
C VAL A 94 -10.69 5.87 32.20
N ALA A 95 -11.39 5.47 33.25
CA ALA A 95 -12.84 5.42 33.32
C ALA A 95 -13.39 6.61 34.12
N CYS A 96 -13.87 7.63 33.41
CA CYS A 96 -14.56 8.80 33.97
C CYS A 96 -16.09 8.60 33.97
N LYS A 97 -16.78 9.11 34.99
CA LYS A 97 -18.25 9.24 35.04
C LYS A 97 -18.75 10.44 34.22
N GLY A 98 -17.86 11.39 33.88
CA GLY A 98 -18.15 12.60 33.12
C GLY A 98 -18.47 13.82 33.99
N THR A 99 -18.52 13.66 35.32
CA THR A 99 -18.83 14.73 36.30
C THR A 99 -17.60 15.21 37.07
N GLU A 100 -16.47 14.53 36.91
CA GLU A 100 -15.20 14.83 37.57
C GLU A 100 -14.66 16.22 37.19
N SER A 101 -14.05 16.91 38.14
CA SER A 101 -13.44 18.23 37.92
C SER A 101 -12.07 18.16 37.24
N SER A 102 -11.35 17.07 37.43
CA SER A 102 -10.02 16.84 36.86
C SER A 102 -9.87 15.39 36.37
N LEU A 103 -9.05 15.18 35.35
CA LEU A 103 -8.70 13.85 34.84
C LEU A 103 -8.01 12.99 35.91
N ALA A 104 -7.33 13.60 36.89
CA ALA A 104 -6.73 12.88 38.02
C ALA A 104 -7.76 12.26 38.98
N ASP A 105 -9.02 12.71 38.94
CA ASP A 105 -10.10 12.17 39.77
C ASP A 105 -10.77 10.93 39.14
N CYS A 106 -10.49 10.66 37.86
CA CYS A 106 -11.02 9.49 37.17
C CYS A 106 -10.33 8.21 37.61
N ARG A 107 -11.06 7.09 37.61
CA ARG A 107 -10.47 5.78 37.92
C ARG A 107 -9.55 5.38 36.77
N SER A 108 -8.35 4.89 37.07
CA SER A 108 -7.38 4.36 36.11
C SER A 108 -6.66 3.15 36.68
N ASN A 109 -5.79 2.50 35.89
CA ASN A 109 -4.90 1.41 36.34
C ASN A 109 -3.83 1.88 37.35
N GLY A 110 -3.68 3.20 37.55
CA GLY A 110 -2.68 3.82 38.43
C GLY A 110 -1.61 4.58 37.64
N TRP A 111 -0.91 5.51 38.31
CA TRP A 111 0.09 6.38 37.67
C TRP A 111 1.29 5.59 37.12
N GLY A 112 1.50 5.65 35.80
CA GLY A 112 2.60 4.96 35.12
C GLY A 112 2.42 3.45 34.97
N VAL A 113 1.22 2.92 35.28
CA VAL A 113 0.86 1.51 35.08
C VAL A 113 0.05 1.40 33.81
N ASN A 114 0.65 0.84 32.76
CA ASN A 114 0.07 0.62 31.44
C ASN A 114 0.84 -0.50 30.74
N ASP A 115 0.19 -1.17 29.79
CA ASP A 115 0.81 -2.05 28.80
C ASP A 115 0.82 -1.43 27.39
N CYS A 116 0.42 -0.16 27.29
CA CYS A 116 0.35 0.59 26.05
C CYS A 116 1.71 1.07 25.53
N SER A 117 1.73 1.34 24.23
CA SER A 117 2.79 2.09 23.54
C SER A 117 2.32 3.50 23.21
N HIS A 118 3.23 4.41 22.84
CA HIS A 118 2.80 5.74 22.40
C HIS A 118 1.97 5.74 21.11
N ALA A 119 1.96 4.62 20.38
CA ALA A 119 1.04 4.44 19.26
C ALA A 119 -0.42 4.39 19.73
N GLU A 120 -0.69 4.30 21.04
CA GLU A 120 -2.00 4.27 21.70
C GLU A 120 -2.23 5.55 22.53
N ASP A 121 -1.51 6.63 22.23
CA ASP A 121 -1.73 7.88 22.94
C ASP A 121 -3.08 8.52 22.58
N LEU A 122 -3.86 8.77 23.63
CA LEU A 122 -5.16 9.39 23.60
C LEU A 122 -5.07 10.86 23.21
N GLY A 123 -5.98 11.30 22.34
CA GLY A 123 -6.29 12.68 22.05
C GLY A 123 -7.75 13.01 22.27
N VAL A 124 -8.10 14.28 22.23
CA VAL A 124 -9.48 14.75 22.28
C VAL A 124 -9.73 15.93 21.35
N VAL A 125 -11.00 16.13 21.01
CA VAL A 125 -11.51 17.30 20.28
C VAL A 125 -12.61 17.93 21.13
N CYS A 126 -12.43 19.18 21.49
CA CYS A 126 -13.32 19.98 22.32
C CYS A 126 -14.19 20.92 21.48
N SER A 127 -15.30 21.40 22.06
CA SER A 127 -16.17 22.39 21.41
C SER A 127 -15.43 23.71 21.15
N GLN A 128 -15.55 24.25 19.92
CA GLN A 128 -14.92 25.53 19.52
C GLN A 128 -15.51 26.77 20.19
N ASP A 129 -16.66 26.65 20.86
CA ASP A 129 -17.16 27.70 21.74
C ASP A 129 -16.18 27.87 22.91
N GLY A 130 -15.44 28.97 22.90
CA GLY A 130 -14.39 29.29 23.87
C GLY A 130 -14.87 29.32 25.34
N PRO A 131 -13.93 29.50 26.30
CA PRO A 131 -14.19 29.30 27.71
C PRO A 131 -15.29 30.22 28.24
N ARG A 132 -16.12 29.69 29.16
CA ARG A 132 -17.07 30.52 29.92
C ARG A 132 -16.29 31.69 30.51
N GLN A 133 -16.69 32.92 30.19
CA GLN A 133 -16.07 34.14 30.69
C GLN A 133 -15.87 34.03 32.21
N GLY A 134 -14.60 34.02 32.66
CA GLY A 134 -14.28 34.20 34.08
C GLY A 134 -13.21 33.30 34.71
N HIS A 135 -12.04 33.08 34.10
CA HIS A 135 -10.79 32.91 34.86
C HIS A 135 -9.57 33.02 33.93
N VAL A 136 -8.68 33.99 34.19
CA VAL A 136 -7.38 34.12 33.53
C VAL A 136 -6.31 33.73 34.56
N PRO A 137 -5.53 32.64 34.35
CA PRO A 137 -4.33 32.40 35.14
C PRO A 137 -3.23 33.36 34.70
N ARG A 138 -2.78 34.15 35.66
CA ARG A 138 -1.76 35.19 35.57
C ARG A 138 -0.38 34.55 35.36
N TYR A 139 0.19 34.61 34.16
CA TYR A 139 1.62 34.39 33.99
C TYR A 139 2.37 35.70 34.21
N SER A 140 3.28 35.68 35.18
CA SER A 140 4.16 36.77 35.56
C SER A 140 5.17 37.06 34.47
N GLU A 141 5.12 38.30 33.99
CA GLU A 141 6.04 38.93 33.06
C GLU A 141 7.37 39.23 33.76
N SER A 142 8.49 38.69 33.26
CA SER A 142 9.83 39.09 33.69
C SER A 142 10.55 39.82 32.55
N THR A 143 10.57 41.14 32.71
CA THR A 143 11.44 42.20 32.19
C THR A 143 12.67 41.79 31.36
N GLN A 144 12.77 42.32 30.13
CA GLN A 144 14.04 42.77 29.55
C GLN A 144 13.87 44.06 28.72
N PRO A 145 14.90 44.91 28.61
CA PRO A 145 14.76 46.33 28.27
C PRO A 145 14.81 46.63 26.75
N SER A 146 14.06 47.65 26.36
CA SER A 146 13.97 48.22 25.02
C SER A 146 15.18 49.08 24.61
N VAL A 147 15.70 48.88 23.40
CA VAL A 147 16.55 49.84 22.66
C VAL A 147 16.03 49.96 21.21
N PRO A 148 15.97 51.17 20.61
CA PRO A 148 15.00 51.51 19.58
C PRO A 148 15.47 51.29 18.13
N GLU A 149 14.51 51.09 17.22
CA GLU A 149 14.68 51.09 15.75
C GLU A 149 15.18 52.45 15.22
N PRO A 150 16.05 52.45 14.19
CA PRO A 150 16.18 53.56 13.27
C PRO A 150 15.40 53.35 11.96
N ARG A 151 14.94 54.49 11.45
CA ARG A 151 14.05 54.72 10.31
C ARG A 151 14.64 54.32 8.96
N SER A 152 13.74 54.00 8.04
CA SER A 152 13.96 53.94 6.58
C SER A 152 14.43 55.26 5.98
N PRO A 153 15.08 55.19 4.80
CA PRO A 153 14.62 56.04 3.71
C PRO A 153 14.49 55.31 2.37
N GLU A 154 13.57 55.85 1.56
CA GLU A 154 13.19 55.45 0.21
C GLU A 154 14.22 55.85 -0.86
N SER A 155 14.23 55.02 -1.92
CA SER A 155 14.36 55.30 -3.36
C SER A 155 15.49 56.20 -3.92
N THR A 156 16.23 55.66 -4.88
CA THR A 156 16.22 56.07 -6.32
C THR A 156 17.21 55.17 -7.09
N SER A 157 16.71 54.23 -7.92
CA SER A 157 16.53 54.32 -9.38
C SER A 157 17.81 54.39 -10.23
N SER A 158 18.09 53.33 -11.00
CA SER A 158 18.39 53.36 -12.45
C SER A 158 18.82 51.94 -12.88
N ARG A 159 17.92 51.10 -13.43
CA ARG A 159 17.52 50.95 -14.86
C ARG A 159 18.63 50.52 -15.84
N ARG A 160 18.21 49.52 -16.65
CA ARG A 160 18.70 48.98 -17.94
C ARG A 160 19.67 47.80 -17.81
N GLY A 161 19.48 46.65 -18.46
CA GLY A 161 18.50 46.23 -19.48
C GLY A 161 19.21 45.38 -20.56
N HIS A 162 18.58 44.25 -20.92
CA HIS A 162 18.71 43.44 -22.16
C HIS A 162 20.07 42.78 -22.48
N GLU A 163 20.19 41.45 -22.59
CA GLU A 163 19.69 40.45 -23.58
C GLU A 163 20.66 40.16 -24.75
N ILE A 164 20.94 38.85 -24.90
CA ILE A 164 21.10 38.06 -26.14
C ILE A 164 22.47 37.99 -26.88
N ALA A 165 22.76 36.74 -27.26
CA ALA A 165 23.47 36.22 -28.44
C ALA A 165 24.92 35.74 -28.31
N LEU A 166 25.02 34.40 -28.27
CA LEU A 166 25.78 33.53 -29.17
C LEU A 166 26.63 34.23 -30.25
N ASN A 167 27.91 33.84 -30.33
CA ASN A 167 28.54 33.62 -31.63
C ASN A 167 29.66 32.56 -31.59
N ARG A 168 29.60 31.65 -32.56
CA ARG A 168 30.65 30.74 -33.04
C ARG A 168 31.70 31.53 -33.83
N ASN A 169 32.97 31.10 -33.95
CA ASN A 169 33.55 30.17 -34.96
C ASN A 169 35.10 30.41 -34.99
N PRO A 170 35.96 29.73 -35.80
CA PRO A 170 36.10 28.30 -36.16
C PRO A 170 37.58 27.78 -36.29
N ALA A 171 37.73 26.48 -36.66
CA ALA A 171 38.84 25.78 -37.37
C ALA A 171 40.07 25.31 -36.56
N ARG A 172 40.76 24.17 -36.80
CA ARG A 172 40.67 22.99 -37.72
C ARG A 172 41.71 21.95 -37.24
N GLY A 173 41.46 20.63 -37.41
CA GLY A 173 42.53 19.61 -37.51
C GLY A 173 42.26 18.26 -36.79
N SER A 174 41.87 17.23 -37.56
CA SER A 174 41.98 15.79 -37.22
C SER A 174 43.11 15.17 -38.09
N PRO A 175 43.45 13.86 -38.08
CA PRO A 175 42.90 12.70 -37.33
C PRO A 175 43.95 11.70 -36.76
N ALA A 176 43.52 10.73 -35.94
CA ALA A 176 43.91 9.30 -36.02
C ALA A 176 43.45 8.49 -34.77
N SER A 177 42.75 7.37 -35.00
CA SER A 177 42.56 6.26 -34.05
C SER A 177 43.88 5.47 -33.87
N PRO A 178 44.03 4.54 -32.89
CA PRO A 178 43.50 3.19 -33.06
C PRO A 178 43.08 2.46 -31.75
N GLN A 179 42.69 1.21 -31.99
CA GLN A 179 41.96 0.22 -31.20
C GLN A 179 42.76 -0.47 -30.07
N LEU A 180 41.97 -1.03 -29.14
CA LEU A 180 42.13 -2.30 -28.40
C LEU A 180 43.32 -3.21 -28.75
N GLN A 181 44.04 -3.67 -27.73
CA GLN A 181 44.29 -5.10 -27.45
C GLN A 181 44.94 -5.29 -26.07
N GLY A 182 44.55 -6.35 -25.36
CA GLY A 182 45.09 -6.73 -24.07
C GLY A 182 46.23 -7.74 -24.16
N HIS A 183 46.84 -8.04 -23.00
CA HIS A 183 47.18 -9.38 -22.50
C HIS A 183 48.09 -9.29 -21.25
N GLN A 184 47.64 -9.97 -20.19
CA GLN A 184 48.31 -10.99 -19.33
C GLN A 184 49.83 -10.91 -19.01
N ILE A 185 50.20 -11.58 -17.88
CA ILE A 185 51.52 -12.14 -17.47
C ILE A 185 52.26 -11.24 -16.44
N GLN A 186 52.80 -11.66 -15.29
CA GLN A 186 53.03 -12.96 -14.63
C GLN A 186 53.30 -12.74 -13.12
N LEU A 187 53.01 -13.76 -12.33
CA LEU A 187 53.58 -13.99 -11.00
C LEU A 187 55.10 -14.02 -11.05
N ARG A 188 55.75 -13.29 -10.14
CA ARG A 188 57.15 -13.54 -9.75
C ARG A 188 57.25 -13.73 -8.24
N ARG A 189 57.52 -14.98 -7.87
CA ARG A 189 58.02 -15.43 -6.58
C ARG A 189 59.53 -15.16 -6.59
N ASN A 190 60.07 -14.55 -5.53
CA ASN A 190 61.43 -14.78 -5.03
C ASN A 190 61.52 -14.23 -3.62
N GLY A 191 61.85 -15.11 -2.67
CA GLY A 191 62.24 -14.73 -1.32
C GLY A 191 63.74 -14.47 -1.24
N TYR A 192 64.16 -13.83 -0.15
CA TYR A 192 65.44 -14.08 0.53
C TYR A 192 65.35 -13.58 1.98
N GLU A 193 66.17 -14.21 2.81
CA GLU A 193 66.11 -14.39 4.26
C GLU A 193 66.69 -13.27 5.15
N GLN A 194 66.26 -13.33 6.42
CA GLN A 194 66.99 -13.12 7.68
C GLN A 194 67.67 -11.77 8.00
N ALA A 195 67.23 -11.12 9.10
CA ALA A 195 68.04 -10.96 10.32
C ALA A 195 67.21 -10.40 11.50
N ALA A 196 67.57 -10.83 12.71
CA ALA A 196 66.87 -10.67 13.98
C ALA A 196 67.18 -9.37 14.75
N SER A 197 66.30 -8.95 15.69
CA SER A 197 66.63 -8.80 17.12
C SER A 197 65.50 -8.16 17.98
N ARG A 198 65.11 -8.91 19.04
CA ARG A 198 64.72 -8.56 20.43
C ARG A 198 63.67 -7.50 20.81
N ARG A 199 62.63 -8.04 21.50
CA ARG A 199 62.04 -7.71 22.82
C ARG A 199 61.57 -6.28 23.15
N GLN A 200 60.26 -6.14 23.44
CA GLN A 200 59.77 -5.79 24.79
C GLN A 200 58.27 -6.11 24.97
N GLU A 201 57.94 -6.76 26.08
CA GLU A 201 56.58 -7.05 26.58
C GLU A 201 55.89 -5.78 27.12
N ASN A 202 54.56 -5.64 26.96
CA ASN A 202 53.64 -5.66 28.11
C ASN A 202 52.14 -5.54 27.75
N SER A 203 51.37 -6.39 28.43
CA SER A 203 49.98 -6.30 28.93
C SER A 203 48.77 -6.29 27.96
N VAL A 204 48.08 -7.44 27.98
CA VAL A 204 46.66 -7.67 27.65
C VAL A 204 45.86 -7.78 28.96
N PRO A 205 44.60 -7.32 29.05
CA PRO A 205 43.64 -7.84 30.02
C PRO A 205 42.71 -8.90 29.41
N GLN A 206 42.57 -10.04 30.09
CA GLN A 206 41.65 -11.15 29.78
C GLN A 206 40.21 -10.84 30.21
N GLY A 207 39.26 -11.12 29.30
CA GLY A 207 38.24 -12.17 29.43
C GLY A 207 37.25 -12.16 30.61
N HIS A 208 35.96 -12.09 30.27
CA HIS A 208 34.87 -12.79 30.98
C HIS A 208 34.42 -13.99 30.13
N GLU A 209 34.44 -15.19 30.70
CA GLU A 209 34.00 -16.46 30.09
C GLU A 209 32.49 -16.69 30.25
N LEU A 210 31.88 -17.36 29.27
CA LEU A 210 30.51 -17.92 29.30
C LEU A 210 30.57 -19.47 29.40
N PRO A 211 29.56 -20.15 30.01
CA PRO A 211 29.69 -21.53 30.49
C PRO A 211 29.57 -22.68 29.44
N ASN A 212 30.09 -23.84 29.86
CA ASN A 212 30.50 -25.03 29.11
C ASN A 212 29.43 -26.00 28.53
N TYR A 213 28.24 -25.56 28.11
CA TYR A 213 27.21 -26.51 27.58
C TYR A 213 26.95 -26.51 26.07
N LEU A 214 27.78 -25.85 25.25
CA LEU A 214 27.62 -25.85 23.78
C LEU A 214 28.76 -26.57 23.03
N ARG A 215 29.18 -27.74 23.54
CA ARG A 215 30.19 -28.58 22.89
C ARG A 215 29.63 -29.94 22.43
N SER A 216 28.96 -29.95 21.29
CA SER A 216 28.85 -31.09 20.37
C SER A 216 28.13 -30.63 19.09
N GLY A 217 28.46 -31.00 17.86
CA GLY A 217 29.53 -31.82 17.35
C GLY A 217 29.66 -31.52 15.85
N ALA A 218 30.89 -31.39 15.37
CA ALA A 218 31.21 -31.33 13.96
C ALA A 218 31.20 -32.75 13.36
N SER A 219 30.43 -32.96 12.30
CA SER A 219 30.60 -33.96 11.23
C SER A 219 29.34 -33.86 10.36
N TYR A 220 29.36 -33.54 9.07
CA TYR A 220 30.00 -34.31 8.01
C TYR A 220 30.00 -33.48 6.70
N ARG A 221 31.18 -33.18 6.15
CA ARG A 221 31.37 -32.73 4.75
C ARG A 221 31.92 -33.92 3.96
N ARG A 222 31.15 -34.41 2.98
CA ARG A 222 31.56 -34.89 1.64
C ARG A 222 30.58 -35.94 1.10
N ASN A 223 29.91 -35.64 -0.01
CA ASN A 223 30.37 -36.10 -1.33
C ASN A 223 29.54 -35.46 -2.45
N GLN A 224 30.27 -35.02 -3.47
CA GLN A 224 29.82 -34.49 -4.76
C GLN A 224 29.51 -35.64 -5.74
N ASP A 225 28.64 -35.29 -6.68
CA ASP A 225 28.55 -35.76 -8.07
C ASP A 225 28.27 -37.25 -8.35
N SER A 226 27.11 -37.52 -8.96
CA SER A 226 27.00 -37.96 -10.36
C SER A 226 25.58 -38.45 -10.71
N GLN A 227 24.96 -37.75 -11.65
CA GLN A 227 24.20 -38.26 -12.82
C GLN A 227 22.96 -39.18 -12.69
N THR A 228 22.03 -38.85 -13.59
CA THR A 228 21.00 -39.68 -14.29
C THR A 228 19.61 -39.94 -13.66
N ARG A 229 18.61 -39.29 -14.28
CA ARG A 229 17.23 -39.78 -14.53
C ARG A 229 17.25 -41.15 -15.27
N PRO A 230 16.16 -41.96 -15.41
CA PRO A 230 14.73 -41.59 -15.36
C PRO A 230 13.71 -42.64 -14.79
N ALA A 231 12.45 -42.21 -14.73
CA ALA A 231 11.20 -42.91 -15.09
C ALA A 231 10.69 -44.17 -14.33
N ALA A 232 9.51 -43.95 -13.72
CA ALA A 232 8.22 -44.63 -13.98
C ALA A 232 7.94 -46.09 -13.52
N GLN A 233 6.64 -46.28 -13.24
CA GLN A 233 5.84 -47.51 -13.03
C GLN A 233 5.72 -47.95 -11.57
N SER A 234 4.57 -47.77 -10.91
CA SER A 234 3.23 -48.40 -11.07
C SER A 234 3.15 -49.82 -10.50
N SER A 235 1.98 -50.13 -9.95
CA SER A 235 1.56 -51.35 -9.22
C SER A 235 1.94 -51.34 -7.74
N GLY A 236 1.07 -51.70 -6.80
CA GLY A 236 -0.25 -52.31 -6.90
C GLY A 236 -0.49 -53.11 -5.62
N ALA A 237 -1.65 -52.87 -5.00
CA ALA A 237 -2.42 -53.77 -4.14
C ALA A 237 -1.71 -54.54 -2.99
N GLY A 238 -2.07 -54.13 -1.78
CA GLY A 238 -2.86 -54.98 -0.87
C GLY A 238 -2.11 -55.84 0.13
N ARG A 239 -2.35 -55.59 1.42
CA ARG A 239 -3.04 -56.56 2.29
C ARG A 239 -3.39 -55.98 3.65
N ALA A 240 -4.57 -56.40 4.10
CA ALA A 240 -5.21 -56.12 5.37
C ALA A 240 -4.50 -56.77 6.57
N GLY A 241 -4.80 -56.26 7.77
CA GLY A 241 -4.50 -56.94 9.02
C GLY A 241 -4.74 -56.07 10.25
N ASN A 242 -6.00 -55.98 10.68
CA ASN A 242 -6.43 -55.46 11.99
C ASN A 242 -5.71 -56.16 13.15
N LEU A 243 -5.48 -55.43 14.25
CA LEU A 243 -5.45 -55.98 15.62
C LEU A 243 -5.83 -54.92 16.68
N GLN A 244 -7.10 -55.02 17.08
CA GLN A 244 -7.72 -54.87 18.41
C GLN A 244 -6.95 -54.27 19.61
N SER A 245 -7.48 -53.14 20.09
CA SER A 245 -8.10 -52.86 21.41
C SER A 245 -7.51 -53.40 22.73
N GLY A 246 -7.35 -52.49 23.71
CA GLY A 246 -7.46 -52.80 25.16
C GLY A 246 -6.92 -51.70 26.09
N PRO A 247 -7.44 -51.51 27.33
CA PRO A 247 -7.85 -50.19 27.84
C PRO A 247 -7.25 -49.79 29.23
N LEU A 248 -7.90 -48.83 29.92
CA LEU A 248 -7.87 -48.43 31.37
C LEU A 248 -7.23 -47.03 31.62
N THR A 249 -7.66 -46.11 32.49
CA THR A 249 -8.80 -45.87 33.41
C THR A 249 -8.74 -44.41 33.93
N ARG A 250 -9.80 -43.97 34.63
CA ARG A 250 -10.22 -42.61 35.01
C ARG A 250 -9.98 -42.27 36.51
N SER A 251 -9.80 -40.98 36.84
CA SER A 251 -10.19 -40.29 38.11
C SER A 251 -9.89 -38.78 37.94
N GLU A 252 -10.78 -37.77 37.87
CA GLU A 252 -11.92 -37.24 38.67
C GLU A 252 -11.61 -36.59 40.03
N GLN A 253 -11.84 -35.26 40.12
CA GLN A 253 -12.50 -34.44 41.19
C GLN A 253 -12.25 -32.92 40.94
N SER A 254 -13.22 -32.09 40.49
CA SER A 254 -14.39 -31.41 41.14
C SER A 254 -14.07 -30.00 41.72
N ASP A 255 -14.38 -28.88 41.04
CA ASP A 255 -15.56 -27.94 41.14
C ASP A 255 -15.63 -27.08 42.42
N PRO A 256 -16.13 -25.80 42.48
CA PRO A 256 -17.43 -25.35 41.89
C PRO A 256 -17.65 -23.85 41.50
N TYR A 257 -18.82 -23.57 40.88
CA TYR A 257 -19.59 -22.30 40.71
C TYR A 257 -19.54 -21.50 39.37
N ALA A 258 -20.28 -22.03 38.39
CA ALA A 258 -21.32 -21.44 37.50
C ALA A 258 -21.89 -20.03 37.84
N GLU A 259 -22.53 -19.22 36.99
CA GLU A 259 -22.92 -19.17 35.56
C GLU A 259 -23.95 -17.99 35.46
N TYR A 260 -24.00 -17.21 34.36
CA TYR A 260 -25.15 -16.47 33.80
C TYR A 260 -24.60 -15.58 32.66
N ASP A 261 -25.01 -15.60 31.39
CA ASP A 261 -25.94 -16.41 30.60
C ASP A 261 -25.63 -16.08 29.15
N ASN A 262 -25.28 -17.09 28.33
CA ASN A 262 -25.18 -16.97 26.89
C ASN A 262 -25.86 -18.21 26.32
N ARG A 263 -27.18 -18.12 26.13
CA ARG A 263 -27.97 -19.13 25.43
C ARG A 263 -28.57 -18.58 24.15
N MET A 264 -28.42 -19.45 23.14
CA MET A 264 -29.10 -19.52 21.84
C MET A 264 -28.49 -18.63 20.74
N ASN A 265 -27.97 -19.14 19.62
CA ASN A 265 -28.22 -20.44 19.00
C ASN A 265 -27.10 -20.80 17.99
N THR A 266 -26.22 -21.74 18.35
CA THR A 266 -25.52 -22.60 17.38
C THR A 266 -26.46 -23.73 16.99
N ASP A 267 -27.38 -23.43 16.08
CA ASP A 267 -28.07 -24.46 15.31
C ASP A 267 -28.70 -23.81 14.07
N PHE A 268 -27.92 -23.70 12.98
CA PHE A 268 -28.42 -23.60 11.60
C PHE A 268 -27.31 -23.97 10.60
N THR A 269 -26.59 -25.04 10.90
CA THR A 269 -25.83 -25.82 9.89
C THR A 269 -26.39 -27.23 9.91
N ASN A 270 -27.60 -27.39 9.35
CA ASN A 270 -28.10 -28.61 8.71
C ASN A 270 -29.58 -28.43 8.31
N THR A 271 -29.81 -27.65 7.26
CA THR A 271 -31.03 -27.76 6.41
C THR A 271 -30.76 -27.33 4.97
N VAL A 272 -29.51 -27.45 4.50
CA VAL A 272 -29.17 -27.33 3.06
C VAL A 272 -28.32 -28.52 2.62
N GLU A 273 -28.70 -29.73 3.03
CA GLU A 273 -28.24 -30.98 2.42
C GLU A 273 -29.41 -31.86 1.95
N GLN A 274 -30.51 -31.23 1.54
CA GLN A 274 -31.51 -31.85 0.66
C GLN A 274 -31.95 -30.88 -0.44
N ASN A 275 -31.01 -30.52 -1.31
CA ASN A 275 -31.26 -30.17 -2.72
C ASN A 275 -29.93 -30.18 -3.51
N VAL A 276 -29.17 -31.27 -3.37
CA VAL A 276 -28.06 -31.58 -4.27
C VAL A 276 -28.68 -32.06 -5.58
N GLY A 277 -28.84 -31.14 -6.54
CA GLY A 277 -29.37 -31.47 -7.88
C GLY A 277 -29.87 -30.33 -8.78
N ARG A 278 -29.58 -29.05 -8.51
CA ARG A 278 -30.01 -27.94 -9.40
C ARG A 278 -28.79 -27.12 -9.84
N GLY A 279 -28.32 -27.36 -11.07
CA GLY A 279 -27.15 -26.67 -11.63
C GLY A 279 -27.32 -25.15 -11.66
N SER A 280 -26.28 -24.41 -11.29
CA SER A 280 -26.31 -22.95 -11.36
C SER A 280 -25.95 -22.44 -12.77
N LEU A 281 -26.35 -21.22 -13.13
CA LEU A 281 -25.95 -20.57 -14.40
C LEU A 281 -24.60 -19.89 -14.18
N GLU A 282 -23.52 -20.62 -14.43
CA GLU A 282 -22.17 -20.24 -13.98
C GLU A 282 -21.43 -19.35 -14.98
N GLU A 283 -21.63 -19.59 -16.29
CA GLU A 283 -20.91 -18.88 -17.34
C GLU A 283 -21.85 -18.36 -18.42
N VAL A 284 -21.51 -17.20 -18.99
CA VAL A 284 -22.24 -16.56 -20.09
C VAL A 284 -21.28 -16.21 -21.22
N ARG A 285 -21.78 -16.24 -22.45
CA ARG A 285 -21.05 -15.73 -23.63
C ARG A 285 -22.00 -15.16 -24.67
N LEU A 286 -21.48 -14.25 -25.49
CA LEU A 286 -22.19 -13.72 -26.66
C LEU A 286 -21.65 -14.38 -27.92
N ARG A 287 -22.56 -14.82 -28.77
CA ARG A 287 -22.24 -15.33 -30.10
C ARG A 287 -22.60 -14.27 -31.15
N PRO A 288 -21.61 -13.68 -31.87
CA PRO A 288 -21.88 -12.73 -32.92
C PRO A 288 -22.52 -13.45 -34.12
N VAL A 289 -23.73 -13.04 -34.48
CA VAL A 289 -24.51 -13.68 -35.55
C VAL A 289 -24.65 -12.79 -36.79
N LEU A 290 -24.50 -11.47 -36.64
CA LEU A 290 -24.58 -10.51 -37.74
C LEU A 290 -23.24 -10.41 -38.49
N PRO A 291 -23.23 -10.28 -39.83
CA PRO A 291 -22.01 -10.24 -40.64
C PRO A 291 -20.98 -9.20 -40.18
N GLY A 292 -21.43 -7.99 -39.84
CA GLY A 292 -20.56 -6.89 -39.38
C GLY A 292 -19.98 -7.06 -37.97
N THR A 293 -20.45 -8.05 -37.20
CA THR A 293 -19.96 -8.37 -35.85
C THR A 293 -19.06 -9.60 -35.82
N ARG A 294 -18.94 -10.33 -36.93
CA ARG A 294 -18.09 -11.52 -37.04
C ARG A 294 -16.64 -11.10 -37.27
N GLY A 295 -15.73 -11.63 -36.46
CA GLY A 295 -14.30 -11.31 -36.54
C GLY A 295 -13.88 -10.04 -35.78
N ALA A 296 -14.81 -9.38 -35.06
CA ALA A 296 -14.44 -8.30 -34.15
C ALA A 296 -13.54 -8.84 -33.03
N ALA A 297 -12.45 -8.12 -32.72
CA ALA A 297 -11.56 -8.47 -31.62
C ALA A 297 -12.33 -8.53 -30.28
N MET A 298 -13.22 -7.56 -30.04
CA MET A 298 -14.11 -7.53 -28.89
C MET A 298 -15.56 -7.78 -29.29
N VAL A 299 -16.24 -8.71 -28.62
CA VAL A 299 -17.66 -9.02 -28.87
C VAL A 299 -18.55 -8.22 -27.93
N THR A 300 -19.19 -7.17 -28.44
CA THR A 300 -20.09 -6.29 -27.69
C THR A 300 -21.57 -6.60 -27.91
N GLU A 301 -21.93 -7.29 -28.99
CA GLU A 301 -23.32 -7.58 -29.34
C GLU A 301 -23.45 -9.01 -29.89
N GLY A 302 -24.49 -9.73 -29.46
CA GLY A 302 -24.72 -11.09 -29.95
C GLY A 302 -25.84 -11.84 -29.25
N VAL A 303 -26.05 -13.07 -29.74
CA VAL A 303 -26.98 -14.02 -29.13
C VAL A 303 -26.38 -14.55 -27.83
N LEU A 304 -27.18 -14.54 -26.75
CA LEU A 304 -26.76 -15.03 -25.44
C LEU A 304 -26.76 -16.57 -25.39
N GLU A 305 -25.65 -17.13 -24.93
CA GLU A 305 -25.53 -18.52 -24.51
C GLU A 305 -25.09 -18.58 -23.04
N VAL A 306 -25.72 -19.47 -22.28
CA VAL A 306 -25.42 -19.71 -20.87
C VAL A 306 -25.00 -21.16 -20.66
N LYS A 307 -24.05 -21.39 -19.77
CA LYS A 307 -23.56 -22.73 -19.43
C LYS A 307 -24.33 -23.24 -18.21
N HIS A 308 -24.92 -24.42 -18.35
CA HIS A 308 -25.66 -25.09 -17.29
C HIS A 308 -25.42 -26.60 -17.38
N ALA A 309 -24.96 -27.20 -16.27
CA ALA A 309 -24.55 -28.61 -16.20
C ALA A 309 -23.54 -28.96 -17.32
N GLY A 310 -22.50 -28.13 -17.47
CA GLY A 310 -21.41 -28.33 -18.44
C GLY A 310 -21.76 -28.08 -19.91
N ARG A 311 -23.01 -27.77 -20.26
CA ARG A 311 -23.45 -27.58 -21.65
C ARG A 311 -23.90 -26.14 -21.91
N TRP A 312 -23.51 -25.60 -23.07
CA TRP A 312 -23.97 -24.30 -23.57
C TRP A 312 -25.39 -24.40 -24.12
N ARG A 313 -26.24 -23.45 -23.73
CA ARG A 313 -27.66 -23.42 -24.08
C ARG A 313 -28.10 -21.98 -24.35
N HIS A 314 -29.11 -21.80 -25.19
CA HIS A 314 -29.69 -20.49 -25.45
C HIS A 314 -30.75 -20.10 -24.42
N VAL A 315 -30.96 -18.79 -24.29
CA VAL A 315 -31.99 -18.17 -23.45
C VAL A 315 -33.10 -17.61 -24.35
N CYS A 316 -34.36 -17.78 -23.94
CA CYS A 316 -35.52 -17.22 -24.65
C CYS A 316 -35.59 -15.69 -24.48
N ASN A 317 -35.95 -14.97 -25.53
CA ASN A 317 -36.14 -13.51 -25.46
C ASN A 317 -37.44 -13.09 -24.74
N LEU A 318 -38.43 -13.99 -24.62
CA LEU A 318 -39.70 -13.67 -23.98
C LEU A 318 -39.48 -13.40 -22.48
N GLY A 319 -39.79 -12.18 -22.05
CA GLY A 319 -39.53 -11.72 -20.68
C GLY A 319 -38.09 -11.25 -20.43
N TRP A 320 -37.23 -11.26 -21.46
CA TRP A 320 -35.91 -10.64 -21.39
C TRP A 320 -36.01 -9.11 -21.47
N ASN A 321 -35.31 -8.39 -20.61
CA ASN A 321 -35.33 -6.94 -20.56
C ASN A 321 -33.92 -6.34 -20.40
N LEU A 322 -33.82 -5.01 -20.38
CA LEU A 322 -32.54 -4.30 -20.26
C LEU A 322 -31.84 -4.57 -18.92
N SER A 323 -32.58 -4.80 -17.83
CA SER A 323 -32.00 -5.18 -16.53
C SER A 323 -31.30 -6.54 -16.58
N SER A 324 -31.90 -7.55 -17.23
CA SER A 324 -31.24 -8.84 -17.46
C SER A 324 -30.01 -8.69 -18.37
N SER A 325 -30.09 -7.84 -19.40
CA SER A 325 -28.92 -7.48 -20.24
C SER A 325 -27.81 -6.82 -19.43
N ARG A 326 -28.13 -5.94 -18.48
CA ARG A 326 -27.15 -5.27 -17.60
C ARG A 326 -26.35 -6.28 -16.77
N VAL A 327 -27.01 -7.28 -16.19
CA VAL A 327 -26.32 -8.35 -15.44
C VAL A 327 -25.36 -9.13 -16.33
N VAL A 328 -25.83 -9.54 -17.52
CA VAL A 328 -24.99 -10.27 -18.49
C VAL A 328 -23.80 -9.44 -18.95
N CYS A 329 -24.01 -8.17 -19.29
CA CYS A 329 -22.91 -7.27 -19.66
C CYS A 329 -21.90 -7.13 -18.51
N GLY A 330 -22.37 -6.99 -17.27
CA GLY A 330 -21.53 -7.01 -16.08
C GLY A 330 -20.68 -8.28 -15.96
N MET A 331 -21.28 -9.46 -16.09
CA MET A 331 -20.56 -10.74 -16.06
C MET A 331 -19.52 -10.86 -17.18
N LEU A 332 -19.76 -10.24 -18.33
CA LEU A 332 -18.86 -10.23 -19.48
C LEU A 332 -17.78 -9.14 -19.41
N GLY A 333 -17.77 -8.33 -18.35
CA GLY A 333 -16.78 -7.28 -18.13
C GLY A 333 -17.14 -5.91 -18.66
N TYR A 334 -18.39 -5.68 -19.05
CA TYR A 334 -18.88 -4.41 -19.56
C TYR A 334 -19.68 -3.63 -18.51
N PRO A 335 -19.44 -2.32 -18.34
CA PRO A 335 -20.10 -1.53 -17.29
C PRO A 335 -21.58 -1.27 -17.53
N LYS A 336 -22.03 -1.32 -18.79
CA LYS A 336 -23.38 -0.92 -19.21
C LYS A 336 -23.93 -1.81 -20.32
N ALA A 337 -25.27 -1.84 -20.41
CA ALA A 337 -26.03 -2.47 -21.47
C ALA A 337 -26.88 -1.43 -22.19
N GLU A 338 -27.13 -1.66 -23.48
CA GLU A 338 -27.98 -0.84 -24.35
C GLU A 338 -29.04 -1.71 -25.04
N GLN A 339 -30.04 -1.05 -25.61
CA GLN A 339 -31.05 -1.71 -26.43
C GLN A 339 -30.46 -2.04 -27.82
N HIS A 340 -30.70 -3.26 -28.29
CA HIS A 340 -30.29 -3.70 -29.63
C HIS A 340 -31.40 -3.45 -30.65
N ASP A 341 -31.06 -3.49 -31.95
CA ASP A 341 -32.06 -3.43 -33.01
C ASP A 341 -32.75 -4.79 -33.18
N GLU A 342 -33.89 -4.96 -32.54
CA GLU A 342 -34.68 -6.19 -32.57
C GLU A 342 -35.12 -6.58 -33.99
N ARG A 343 -35.31 -5.62 -34.91
CA ARG A 343 -35.80 -5.89 -36.27
C ARG A 343 -34.79 -6.71 -37.07
N LEU A 344 -33.50 -6.38 -36.93
CA LEU A 344 -32.41 -7.08 -37.62
C LEU A 344 -32.31 -8.54 -37.17
N TYR A 345 -32.34 -8.78 -35.86
CA TYR A 345 -32.23 -10.11 -35.30
C TYR A 345 -33.48 -10.96 -35.56
N ARG A 346 -34.67 -10.35 -35.53
CA ARG A 346 -35.94 -11.01 -35.88
C ARG A 346 -35.95 -11.46 -37.33
N LYS A 347 -35.56 -10.60 -38.27
CA LYS A 347 -35.44 -10.94 -39.69
C LYS A 347 -34.46 -12.12 -39.91
N GLN A 348 -33.33 -12.12 -39.20
CA GLN A 348 -32.37 -13.22 -39.26
C GLN A 348 -32.92 -14.53 -38.67
N TRP A 349 -33.69 -14.44 -37.58
CA TRP A 349 -34.34 -15.58 -36.93
C TRP A 349 -35.41 -16.23 -37.81
N GLU A 350 -36.31 -15.42 -38.37
CA GLU A 350 -37.37 -15.89 -39.28
C GLU A 350 -36.79 -16.60 -40.50
N SER A 351 -35.74 -16.03 -41.10
CA SER A 351 -35.01 -16.66 -42.21
C SER A 351 -34.45 -18.05 -41.88
N LYS A 352 -34.00 -18.29 -40.64
CA LYS A 352 -33.48 -19.58 -40.18
C LYS A 352 -34.56 -20.59 -39.81
N ILE A 353 -35.75 -20.13 -39.42
CA ILE A 353 -36.88 -21.02 -39.16
C ILE A 353 -37.53 -21.49 -40.47
N MET A 354 -37.57 -20.63 -41.48
CA MET A 354 -38.17 -20.95 -42.78
C MET A 354 -37.36 -21.95 -43.61
N ASP A 355 -36.05 -22.08 -43.36
CA ASP A 355 -35.20 -23.07 -44.01
C ASP A 355 -35.33 -24.47 -43.36
N PRO A 356 -35.83 -25.50 -44.08
CA PRO A 356 -36.00 -26.85 -43.55
C PRO A 356 -34.72 -27.50 -43.01
N ALA A 357 -33.55 -27.14 -43.56
CA ALA A 357 -32.26 -27.70 -43.14
C ALA A 357 -31.81 -27.18 -41.76
N THR A 358 -32.08 -25.91 -41.46
CA THR A 358 -31.72 -25.26 -40.18
C THR A 358 -32.84 -25.30 -39.14
N ARG A 359 -34.11 -25.50 -39.55
CA ARG A 359 -35.28 -25.63 -38.66
C ARG A 359 -35.16 -26.78 -37.65
N SER A 360 -34.65 -27.95 -38.08
CA SER A 360 -34.53 -29.12 -37.18
C SER A 360 -33.43 -28.99 -36.13
N THR A 361 -32.36 -28.24 -36.43
CA THR A 361 -31.22 -28.01 -35.51
C THR A 361 -31.55 -26.95 -34.45
N VAL A 362 -32.38 -25.96 -34.79
CA VAL A 362 -32.91 -24.96 -33.84
C VAL A 362 -33.88 -25.59 -32.83
N SER A 363 -34.73 -26.52 -33.27
CA SER A 363 -35.72 -27.21 -32.42
C SER A 363 -35.13 -28.30 -31.52
N LYS A 364 -34.12 -29.06 -31.96
CA LYS A 364 -33.56 -30.21 -31.19
C LYS A 364 -32.37 -29.90 -30.26
N LYS A 365 -31.77 -28.70 -30.30
CA LYS A 365 -30.60 -28.34 -29.47
C LYS A 365 -30.71 -27.04 -28.64
N GLY A 366 -31.82 -26.31 -28.71
CA GLY A 366 -31.76 -24.86 -28.49
C GLY A 366 -31.85 -24.32 -27.06
N TYR A 367 -32.90 -24.62 -26.30
CA TYR A 367 -33.34 -23.74 -25.21
C TYR A 367 -33.63 -24.50 -23.93
N TRP A 368 -33.07 -24.07 -22.80
CA TRP A 368 -33.45 -24.65 -21.50
C TRP A 368 -33.73 -23.61 -20.42
N VAL A 369 -33.53 -22.32 -20.73
CA VAL A 369 -33.87 -21.22 -19.84
C VAL A 369 -35.04 -20.48 -20.46
N GLU A 370 -36.22 -20.73 -19.91
CA GLU A 370 -37.50 -20.26 -20.44
C GLU A 370 -37.73 -18.79 -20.08
N LYS A 371 -37.43 -18.41 -18.83
CA LYS A 371 -37.53 -17.03 -18.34
C LYS A 371 -36.39 -16.70 -17.40
N VAL A 372 -35.81 -15.51 -17.57
CA VAL A 372 -34.83 -14.91 -16.66
C VAL A 372 -35.26 -13.48 -16.37
N LYS A 373 -35.50 -13.18 -15.10
CA LYS A 373 -35.86 -11.84 -14.66
C LYS A 373 -34.88 -11.37 -13.59
N CYS A 374 -34.10 -10.35 -13.93
CA CYS A 374 -33.17 -9.69 -13.03
C CYS A 374 -33.69 -8.30 -12.66
N SER A 375 -33.32 -7.82 -11.47
CA SER A 375 -33.48 -6.42 -11.06
C SER A 375 -32.46 -5.49 -11.75
N GLY A 376 -31.30 -6.04 -12.15
CA GLY A 376 -30.18 -5.33 -12.78
C GLY A 376 -29.04 -4.98 -11.81
N ALA A 377 -29.20 -5.29 -10.52
CA ALA A 377 -28.19 -5.09 -9.47
C ALA A 377 -27.34 -6.34 -9.24
N GLU A 378 -27.84 -7.50 -9.67
CA GLU A 378 -27.20 -8.81 -9.45
C GLU A 378 -25.82 -8.89 -10.11
N ASN A 379 -24.90 -9.59 -9.45
CA ASN A 379 -23.55 -9.83 -9.97
C ASN A 379 -23.53 -10.95 -11.02
N SER A 380 -24.48 -11.89 -10.93
CA SER A 380 -24.59 -13.05 -11.81
C SER A 380 -26.04 -13.44 -12.10
N LEU A 381 -26.26 -14.12 -13.23
CA LEU A 381 -27.58 -14.67 -13.59
C LEU A 381 -28.10 -15.70 -12.59
N ALA A 382 -27.21 -16.33 -11.80
CA ALA A 382 -27.59 -17.28 -10.77
C ALA A 382 -28.37 -16.63 -9.60
N GLN A 383 -28.22 -15.32 -9.40
CA GLN A 383 -28.95 -14.54 -8.40
C GLN A 383 -30.30 -14.03 -8.93
N CYS A 384 -30.56 -14.15 -10.23
CA CYS A 384 -31.82 -13.74 -10.82
C CYS A 384 -32.91 -14.81 -10.66
N GLN A 385 -34.18 -14.38 -10.78
CA GLN A 385 -35.29 -15.32 -10.85
C GLN A 385 -35.25 -16.04 -12.20
N THR A 386 -35.08 -17.37 -12.17
CA THR A 386 -34.95 -18.19 -13.37
C THR A 386 -35.97 -19.34 -13.41
N GLN A 387 -36.51 -19.59 -14.60
CA GLN A 387 -37.34 -20.75 -14.90
C GLN A 387 -36.62 -21.60 -15.95
N LEU A 388 -36.21 -22.80 -15.56
CA LEU A 388 -35.61 -23.78 -16.45
C LEU A 388 -36.69 -24.69 -17.03
N SER A 389 -36.65 -24.94 -18.34
CA SER A 389 -37.59 -25.88 -18.97
C SER A 389 -37.17 -27.32 -18.65
N PHE A 390 -38.07 -28.09 -18.04
CA PHE A 390 -37.88 -29.53 -17.85
C PHE A 390 -38.10 -30.27 -19.18
N ALA A 391 -37.43 -31.42 -19.35
CA ALA A 391 -37.24 -32.18 -20.59
C ALA A 391 -38.50 -32.79 -21.26
N ARG A 392 -39.66 -32.13 -21.25
CA ARG A 392 -40.93 -32.65 -21.79
C ARG A 392 -41.75 -31.68 -22.66
N SER A 393 -41.24 -30.49 -23.01
CA SER A 393 -41.95 -29.55 -23.90
C SER A 393 -41.23 -29.44 -25.25
N GLU A 394 -41.94 -29.67 -26.36
CA GLU A 394 -41.37 -29.80 -27.71
C GLU A 394 -40.79 -28.50 -28.32
N VAL A 395 -41.01 -27.31 -27.75
CA VAL A 395 -40.27 -26.09 -28.13
C VAL A 395 -40.14 -25.16 -26.91
N PRO A 396 -38.95 -24.98 -26.32
CA PRO A 396 -38.80 -24.29 -25.02
C PRO A 396 -38.92 -22.74 -25.09
N CYS A 397 -39.22 -22.17 -26.26
CA CYS A 397 -39.43 -20.73 -26.49
C CYS A 397 -40.50 -20.55 -27.58
N ASN A 398 -41.72 -21.01 -27.31
CA ASN A 398 -42.81 -20.97 -28.29
C ASN A 398 -43.18 -19.52 -28.66
N GLY A 399 -43.12 -19.17 -29.95
CA GLY A 399 -43.37 -17.81 -30.44
C GLY A 399 -42.25 -16.79 -30.15
N GLY A 400 -41.14 -17.21 -29.55
CA GLY A 400 -39.99 -16.35 -29.26
C GLY A 400 -38.77 -16.62 -30.14
N MET A 401 -37.67 -15.96 -29.82
CA MET A 401 -36.35 -16.10 -30.44
C MET A 401 -35.24 -16.11 -29.38
N HIS A 402 -33.99 -16.25 -29.80
CA HIS A 402 -32.86 -16.13 -28.88
C HIS A 402 -32.81 -14.74 -28.24
N ALA A 403 -32.51 -14.68 -26.94
CA ALA A 403 -32.18 -13.43 -26.26
C ALA A 403 -30.90 -12.82 -26.88
N VAL A 404 -30.94 -11.52 -27.13
CA VAL A 404 -29.85 -10.74 -27.72
C VAL A 404 -29.44 -9.67 -26.72
N VAL A 405 -28.14 -9.52 -26.53
CA VAL A 405 -27.55 -8.56 -25.58
C VAL A 405 -26.57 -7.68 -26.33
N ARG A 406 -26.63 -6.37 -26.05
CA ARG A 406 -25.71 -5.33 -26.52
C ARG A 406 -25.08 -4.64 -25.31
N CYS A 407 -23.76 -4.69 -25.23
CA CYS A 407 -22.95 -4.16 -24.14
C CYS A 407 -22.12 -2.96 -24.61
N VAL A 408 -21.86 -2.03 -23.70
CA VAL A 408 -21.07 -0.83 -23.96
C VAL A 408 -19.69 -0.99 -23.33
N PRO A 409 -18.59 -0.93 -24.11
CA PRO A 409 -17.23 -0.92 -23.59
C PRO A 409 -16.97 0.24 -22.65
N GLY A 410 -16.19 -0.01 -21.59
CA GLY A 410 -15.65 1.05 -20.75
C GLY A 410 -14.73 2.00 -21.52
N PRO A 411 -14.46 3.21 -21.00
CA PRO A 411 -13.62 4.20 -21.66
C PRO A 411 -12.24 3.66 -22.06
N GLN A 412 -11.61 2.83 -21.21
CA GLN A 412 -10.31 2.20 -21.51
C GLN A 412 -10.35 1.21 -22.69
N PHE A 413 -11.53 0.71 -23.06
CA PHE A 413 -11.71 -0.26 -24.14
C PHE A 413 -12.34 0.37 -25.41
N SER A 414 -12.85 1.61 -25.31
CA SER A 414 -13.59 2.29 -26.38
C SER A 414 -12.78 2.57 -27.65
N ARG A 415 -11.44 2.60 -27.56
CA ARG A 415 -10.53 2.87 -28.68
C ARG A 415 -9.97 1.63 -29.38
N LEU A 416 -10.39 0.42 -28.98
CA LEU A 416 -10.06 -0.80 -29.73
C LEU A 416 -10.92 -0.84 -31.01
N SER A 417 -10.47 -0.11 -32.03
CA SER A 417 -11.08 -0.12 -33.36
C SER A 417 -10.99 -1.49 -34.01
N SER A 418 -11.95 -1.76 -34.90
CA SER A 418 -12.11 -2.95 -35.75
C SER A 418 -10.92 -3.30 -36.67
N SER A 419 -9.80 -2.56 -36.60
CA SER A 419 -8.56 -2.77 -37.35
C SER A 419 -7.42 -3.40 -36.53
N GLY A 420 -7.66 -3.75 -35.27
CA GLY A 420 -6.69 -4.51 -34.44
C GLY A 420 -5.42 -3.74 -34.04
N HIS A 421 -5.36 -2.43 -34.30
CA HIS A 421 -4.23 -1.58 -33.91
C HIS A 421 -4.61 -0.67 -32.73
N PRO A 422 -3.97 -0.82 -31.57
CA PRO A 422 -4.10 0.13 -30.47
C PRO A 422 -3.29 1.39 -30.81
N GLN A 423 -3.98 2.51 -31.01
CA GLN A 423 -3.33 3.82 -31.00
C GLN A 423 -3.01 4.19 -29.55
N ALA A 424 -1.78 4.64 -29.31
CA ALA A 424 -1.40 5.24 -28.04
C ALA A 424 -2.43 6.31 -27.64
N PRO A 425 -2.76 6.47 -26.35
CA PRO A 425 -3.29 7.74 -25.90
C PRO A 425 -2.30 8.81 -26.40
N HIS A 426 -2.81 9.89 -26.99
CA HIS A 426 -1.98 11.09 -27.07
C HIS A 426 -1.40 11.29 -25.67
N SER A 427 -0.08 11.43 -25.61
CA SER A 427 0.63 11.87 -24.43
C SER A 427 -0.20 12.97 -23.77
N SER A 428 -0.20 12.98 -22.45
CA SER A 428 -0.73 14.05 -21.61
C SER A 428 0.02 15.38 -21.84
N GLN A 429 0.15 15.81 -23.09
CA GLN A 429 0.26 17.20 -23.46
C GLN A 429 -1.16 17.71 -23.41
N PHE A 430 -1.46 18.48 -22.36
CA PHE A 430 -2.40 19.60 -22.37
C PHE A 430 -3.06 19.80 -23.74
N ILE A 431 -4.17 19.11 -23.98
CA ILE A 431 -5.06 19.44 -25.08
C ILE A 431 -5.78 20.71 -24.62
N PHE A 432 -5.14 21.87 -24.87
CA PHE A 432 -5.89 23.06 -25.22
C PHE A 432 -6.63 22.73 -26.51
N CYS A 433 -7.85 22.18 -26.37
CA CYS A 433 -8.77 22.12 -27.49
C CYS A 433 -9.20 23.56 -27.75
N GLU A 434 -8.56 24.24 -28.71
CA GLU A 434 -9.01 25.55 -29.21
C GLU A 434 -10.38 25.48 -29.92
N ALA A 435 -11.02 24.32 -29.98
CA ALA A 435 -12.29 24.12 -30.67
C ALA A 435 -13.56 24.24 -29.79
N PHE A 436 -13.47 24.57 -28.50
CA PHE A 436 -14.67 24.81 -27.67
C PHE A 436 -14.49 25.98 -26.70
N GLN A 437 -14.65 27.21 -27.19
CA GLN A 437 -14.65 28.44 -26.38
C GLN A 437 -15.88 28.62 -25.47
N THR A 438 -16.70 27.59 -25.21
CA THR A 438 -17.97 27.75 -24.48
C THR A 438 -18.18 26.82 -23.28
N VAL A 439 -17.18 26.04 -22.86
CA VAL A 439 -17.29 25.21 -21.65
C VAL A 439 -16.57 25.89 -20.47
N PRO A 440 -17.27 26.29 -19.38
CA PRO A 440 -16.62 26.95 -18.26
C PRO A 440 -15.57 26.04 -17.62
N HIS A 441 -14.42 26.61 -17.23
CA HIS A 441 -13.24 25.94 -16.64
C HIS A 441 -13.56 24.96 -15.48
N LYS A 442 -14.70 25.15 -14.81
CA LYS A 442 -15.21 24.25 -13.75
C LYS A 442 -15.70 22.90 -14.28
N ALA A 443 -16.25 22.84 -15.50
CA ALA A 443 -16.67 21.59 -16.12
C ALA A 443 -15.49 20.78 -16.67
N PHE A 444 -14.41 21.44 -17.12
CA PHE A 444 -13.17 20.78 -17.57
C PHE A 444 -12.41 20.11 -16.41
N LEU A 445 -12.42 20.71 -15.21
CA LEU A 445 -11.88 20.11 -13.98
C LEU A 445 -12.78 19.03 -13.35
N TRP A 446 -14.08 18.99 -13.70
CA TRP A 446 -15.04 18.01 -13.18
C TRP A 446 -15.08 16.72 -14.01
N LEU A 447 -14.75 16.79 -15.31
CA LEU A 447 -14.86 15.67 -16.25
C LEU A 447 -13.81 14.56 -16.08
N PHE A 448 -12.72 14.78 -15.33
CA PHE A 448 -11.61 13.81 -15.22
C PHE A 448 -11.01 13.61 -13.84
N LYS A 449 -11.64 14.06 -12.75
CA LYS A 449 -11.23 13.59 -11.42
C LYS A 449 -11.77 12.18 -11.19
N GLN A 450 -11.00 11.18 -11.65
CA GLN A 450 -11.18 9.80 -11.18
C GLN A 450 -11.16 9.84 -9.65
N ALA A 451 -12.28 9.46 -9.06
CA ALA A 451 -12.46 9.50 -7.62
C ALA A 451 -12.14 8.17 -6.95
N VAL A 452 -11.96 7.13 -7.75
CA VAL A 452 -11.62 5.79 -7.30
C VAL A 452 -10.48 5.27 -8.18
N ARG A 453 -9.52 4.57 -7.59
CA ARG A 453 -8.44 3.87 -8.30
C ARG A 453 -8.18 2.50 -7.66
N LEU A 454 -7.54 1.63 -8.43
CA LEU A 454 -7.04 0.34 -7.96
C LEU A 454 -5.52 0.37 -7.89
N LYS A 455 -4.95 -0.14 -6.79
CA LYS A 455 -3.49 -0.22 -6.56
C LYS A 455 -3.05 -1.64 -6.16
N ALA A 456 -1.76 -1.94 -6.34
CA ALA A 456 -1.13 -3.22 -5.96
C ALA A 456 -1.79 -4.50 -6.53
N GLY A 457 -2.58 -4.37 -7.61
CA GLY A 457 -3.21 -5.50 -8.30
C GLY A 457 -2.32 -6.06 -9.42
N PRO A 458 -2.14 -7.39 -9.52
CA PRO A 458 -1.26 -7.99 -10.52
C PRO A 458 -1.86 -8.00 -11.94
N ARG A 459 -3.16 -7.72 -12.07
CA ARG A 459 -3.91 -7.81 -13.33
C ARG A 459 -4.85 -6.62 -13.48
N LEU A 460 -5.16 -6.30 -14.73
CA LEU A 460 -6.15 -5.27 -15.05
C LEU A 460 -7.49 -5.60 -14.39
N GLY A 461 -8.07 -4.60 -13.71
CA GLY A 461 -9.33 -4.77 -12.99
C GLY A 461 -9.19 -5.44 -11.62
N GLU A 462 -7.97 -5.68 -11.14
CA GLU A 462 -7.70 -6.13 -9.77
C GLU A 462 -6.94 -5.03 -9.00
N GLY A 463 -7.18 -4.91 -7.69
CA GLY A 463 -6.38 -4.07 -6.80
C GLY A 463 -7.08 -3.70 -5.50
N ARG A 464 -6.30 -3.12 -4.57
CA ARG A 464 -6.79 -2.40 -3.40
C ARG A 464 -7.60 -1.19 -3.84
N VAL A 465 -8.73 -0.94 -3.20
CA VAL A 465 -9.62 0.17 -3.54
C VAL A 465 -9.18 1.43 -2.79
N GLU A 466 -8.84 2.48 -3.53
CA GLU A 466 -8.54 3.80 -2.97
C GLU A 466 -9.50 4.85 -3.54
N VAL A 467 -9.96 5.75 -2.67
CA VAL A 467 -10.92 6.81 -2.99
C VAL A 467 -10.30 8.18 -2.73
N LEU A 468 -10.54 9.13 -3.61
CA LEU A 468 -10.09 10.51 -3.47
C LEU A 468 -11.14 11.33 -2.70
N LYS A 469 -10.79 11.78 -1.50
CA LYS A 469 -11.61 12.69 -0.67
C LYS A 469 -10.73 13.87 -0.22
N GLU A 470 -11.24 15.09 -0.35
CA GLU A 470 -10.54 16.33 0.09
C GLU A 470 -9.12 16.49 -0.49
N GLY A 471 -8.88 15.98 -1.70
CA GLY A 471 -7.58 16.05 -2.35
C GLY A 471 -6.55 15.03 -1.87
N LYS A 472 -6.91 14.12 -0.96
CA LYS A 472 -6.07 13.02 -0.50
C LYS A 472 -6.67 11.67 -0.89
N TRP A 473 -5.83 10.80 -1.45
CA TRP A 473 -6.19 9.40 -1.63
C TRP A 473 -6.23 8.71 -0.26
N GLY A 474 -7.18 7.80 -0.09
CA GLY A 474 -7.29 6.99 1.11
C GLY A 474 -8.06 5.72 0.85
N THR A 475 -7.92 4.75 1.74
CA THR A 475 -8.42 3.39 1.54
C THR A 475 -9.85 3.22 2.05
N VAL A 476 -10.40 2.01 1.85
CA VAL A 476 -11.75 1.63 2.28
C VAL A 476 -11.63 0.40 3.18
N CYS A 477 -12.29 0.46 4.35
CA CYS A 477 -12.29 -0.60 5.34
C CYS A 477 -13.19 -1.79 4.94
N ASP A 478 -12.81 -3.00 5.34
CA ASP A 478 -13.46 -4.25 4.95
C ASP A 478 -14.74 -4.65 5.71
N HIS A 479 -15.11 -3.90 6.74
CA HIS A 479 -16.35 -4.14 7.45
C HIS A 479 -17.55 -4.02 6.50
N LEU A 480 -18.37 -5.06 6.44
CA LEU A 480 -19.51 -5.22 5.52
C LEU A 480 -19.18 -5.12 4.02
N TRP A 481 -17.91 -5.21 3.62
CA TRP A 481 -17.50 -5.17 2.22
C TRP A 481 -18.00 -6.39 1.45
N ASP A 482 -18.80 -6.20 0.41
CA ASP A 482 -19.47 -7.29 -0.31
C ASP A 482 -19.39 -7.15 -1.84
N LEU A 483 -19.92 -8.17 -2.53
CA LEU A 483 -19.93 -8.26 -3.99
C LEU A 483 -20.71 -7.11 -4.68
N PRO A 484 -21.88 -6.68 -4.19
CA PRO A 484 -22.56 -5.48 -4.68
C PRO A 484 -21.69 -4.21 -4.60
N ALA A 485 -21.04 -3.94 -3.47
CA ALA A 485 -20.18 -2.78 -3.31
C ALA A 485 -18.95 -2.82 -4.24
N ALA A 486 -18.30 -3.97 -4.32
CA ALA A 486 -17.22 -4.20 -5.27
C ALA A 486 -17.67 -4.03 -6.73
N SER A 487 -18.89 -4.45 -7.08
CA SER A 487 -19.47 -4.26 -8.41
C SER A 487 -19.74 -2.80 -8.77
N VAL A 488 -20.06 -1.95 -7.79
CA VAL A 488 -20.17 -0.50 -8.02
C VAL A 488 -18.80 0.06 -8.38
N VAL A 489 -17.74 -0.30 -7.63
CA VAL A 489 -16.36 0.11 -7.94
C VAL A 489 -15.93 -0.34 -9.34
N CYS A 490 -16.15 -1.61 -9.68
CA CYS A 490 -15.77 -2.12 -11.00
C CYS A 490 -16.45 -1.36 -12.14
N ARG A 491 -17.76 -1.09 -12.02
CA ARG A 491 -18.51 -0.34 -13.06
C ARG A 491 -18.11 1.13 -13.12
N GLU A 492 -17.84 1.77 -11.98
CA GLU A 492 -17.33 3.14 -11.91
C GLU A 492 -16.00 3.27 -12.68
N LEU A 493 -15.14 2.26 -12.57
CA LEU A 493 -13.87 2.15 -13.29
C LEU A 493 -13.99 1.67 -14.75
N GLY A 494 -15.22 1.46 -15.25
CA GLY A 494 -15.46 1.04 -16.64
C GLY A 494 -15.28 -0.46 -16.91
N PHE A 495 -15.19 -1.29 -15.88
CA PHE A 495 -15.23 -2.75 -15.96
C PHE A 495 -16.66 -3.27 -15.78
N GLY A 496 -16.84 -4.59 -15.76
CA GLY A 496 -18.13 -5.22 -15.50
C GLY A 496 -18.49 -5.27 -14.02
N THR A 497 -19.18 -6.33 -13.60
CA THR A 497 -19.40 -6.62 -12.18
C THR A 497 -18.14 -7.17 -11.54
N ALA A 498 -18.06 -7.10 -10.21
CA ALA A 498 -17.01 -7.76 -9.45
C ALA A 498 -17.19 -9.28 -9.52
N LYS A 499 -16.07 -9.96 -9.80
CA LYS A 499 -15.91 -11.41 -9.66
C LYS A 499 -15.68 -11.76 -8.19
N GLU A 500 -14.86 -10.99 -7.49
CA GLU A 500 -14.49 -11.21 -6.09
C GLU A 500 -14.45 -9.88 -5.34
N ALA A 501 -14.96 -9.90 -4.09
CA ALA A 501 -14.83 -8.82 -3.11
C ALA A 501 -13.92 -9.34 -1.99
N MET A 502 -12.71 -8.82 -1.91
CA MET A 502 -11.66 -9.32 -1.02
C MET A 502 -11.50 -8.38 0.18
N ARG A 503 -11.17 -8.96 1.33
CA ARG A 503 -11.04 -8.30 2.64
C ARG A 503 -9.65 -8.53 3.23
N GLY A 504 -9.30 -7.87 4.33
CA GLY A 504 -8.06 -8.12 5.06
C GLY A 504 -6.79 -7.76 4.27
N ALA A 505 -6.79 -6.64 3.54
CA ALA A 505 -5.66 -6.18 2.73
C ALA A 505 -5.12 -7.23 1.76
N TYR A 506 -5.99 -8.05 1.18
CA TYR A 506 -5.59 -9.19 0.35
C TYR A 506 -4.70 -8.81 -0.84
N LEU A 507 -4.88 -7.62 -1.42
CA LEU A 507 -4.01 -7.07 -2.47
C LEU A 507 -3.03 -6.00 -1.94
N GLY A 508 -2.55 -6.17 -0.71
CA GLY A 508 -1.57 -5.28 -0.08
C GLY A 508 -2.23 -4.17 0.73
N GLN A 509 -1.51 -3.69 1.75
CA GLN A 509 -1.95 -2.60 2.62
C GLN A 509 -1.73 -1.24 1.94
N GLY A 510 -2.64 -0.30 2.14
CA GLY A 510 -2.43 1.09 1.72
C GLY A 510 -1.69 1.91 2.77
N THR A 511 -1.55 3.20 2.47
CA THR A 511 -1.02 4.21 3.39
C THR A 511 -1.93 5.43 3.46
N GLY A 512 -1.71 6.26 4.48
CA GLY A 512 -2.43 7.51 4.65
C GLY A 512 -3.81 7.34 5.29
N PRO A 513 -4.83 8.14 4.91
CA PRO A 513 -6.14 8.08 5.54
C PRO A 513 -6.97 6.87 5.07
N ILE A 514 -7.87 6.38 5.93
CA ILE A 514 -8.94 5.46 5.57
C ILE A 514 -10.24 6.26 5.49
N HIS A 515 -10.85 6.36 4.31
CA HIS A 515 -11.95 7.32 4.07
C HIS A 515 -13.34 6.76 4.32
N MET A 516 -13.52 5.44 4.17
CA MET A 516 -14.84 4.81 4.19
C MET A 516 -14.84 3.52 5.01
N ASN A 517 -15.90 3.32 5.79
CA ASN A 517 -16.17 2.10 6.55
C ASN A 517 -17.61 1.64 6.29
N SER A 518 -17.89 0.35 6.44
CA SER A 518 -19.26 -0.19 6.44
C SER A 518 -20.03 0.13 5.15
N VAL A 519 -19.33 0.07 4.01
CA VAL A 519 -19.88 0.44 2.70
C VAL A 519 -20.97 -0.55 2.31
N GLN A 520 -22.18 -0.04 2.11
CA GLN A 520 -23.36 -0.80 1.72
C GLN A 520 -23.96 -0.20 0.47
N CYS A 521 -23.83 -0.92 -0.64
CA CYS A 521 -24.36 -0.54 -1.93
C CYS A 521 -25.59 -1.41 -2.27
N THR A 522 -26.57 -0.82 -2.93
CA THR A 522 -27.70 -1.55 -3.54
C THR A 522 -27.28 -2.27 -4.82
N GLY A 523 -26.17 -1.87 -5.44
CA GLY A 523 -25.68 -2.40 -6.70
C GLY A 523 -26.21 -1.66 -7.92
N GLN A 524 -26.91 -0.53 -7.75
CA GLN A 524 -27.37 0.33 -8.86
C GLN A 524 -26.62 1.66 -8.93
N GLU A 525 -25.87 2.01 -7.89
CA GLU A 525 -25.07 3.23 -7.79
C GLU A 525 -24.06 3.31 -8.94
N SER A 526 -23.83 4.53 -9.41
CA SER A 526 -22.81 4.80 -10.44
C SER A 526 -21.41 5.05 -9.85
N SER A 527 -21.34 5.33 -8.55
CA SER A 527 -20.10 5.57 -7.83
C SER A 527 -20.20 5.06 -6.39
N ILE A 528 -19.11 4.54 -5.84
CA ILE A 528 -19.05 4.07 -4.45
C ILE A 528 -19.41 5.17 -3.45
N ARG A 529 -19.15 6.44 -3.81
CA ARG A 529 -19.49 7.62 -2.98
C ARG A 529 -20.99 7.85 -2.83
N GLN A 530 -21.82 7.23 -3.67
CA GLN A 530 -23.29 7.28 -3.58
C GLN A 530 -23.86 6.18 -2.68
N CYS A 531 -23.05 5.16 -2.36
CA CYS A 531 -23.47 4.11 -1.44
C CYS A 531 -23.59 4.65 -0.02
N LYS A 532 -24.34 3.95 0.83
CA LYS A 532 -24.37 4.27 2.25
C LYS A 532 -23.06 3.78 2.87
N TYR A 533 -22.30 4.67 3.49
CA TYR A 533 -21.10 4.31 4.25
C TYR A 533 -21.03 5.12 5.54
N ARG A 534 -20.23 4.65 6.48
CA ARG A 534 -19.86 5.39 7.69
C ARG A 534 -18.51 6.05 7.42
N GLU A 535 -18.39 7.32 7.79
CA GLU A 535 -17.05 7.90 7.91
C GLU A 535 -16.30 7.08 8.95
N VAL A 536 -15.04 6.79 8.67
CA VAL A 536 -14.17 6.06 9.58
C VAL A 536 -13.86 7.06 10.69
N PRO A 537 -14.39 6.90 11.92
CA PRO A 537 -13.68 7.49 13.03
C PRO A 537 -12.26 6.92 12.90
N LEU A 538 -11.24 7.72 13.21
CA LEU A 538 -9.97 7.09 13.55
C LEU A 538 -10.33 6.04 14.64
N TYR A 539 -9.60 4.97 14.87
CA TYR A 539 -10.02 3.94 15.84
C TYR A 539 -10.86 2.76 15.40
N THR A 540 -11.40 2.75 14.19
CA THR A 540 -12.25 1.62 13.80
C THR A 540 -11.63 0.72 12.75
N CYS A 541 -10.56 1.15 12.09
CA CYS A 541 -9.98 0.41 10.99
C CYS A 541 -8.46 0.64 10.87
N LYS A 542 -7.72 -0.44 10.59
CA LYS A 542 -6.28 -0.42 10.26
C LYS A 542 -6.10 -0.77 8.78
N HIS A 543 -4.95 -0.42 8.19
CA HIS A 543 -4.66 -0.76 6.79
C HIS A 543 -4.60 -2.27 6.52
N SER A 544 -4.43 -3.10 7.55
CA SER A 544 -4.58 -4.56 7.46
C SER A 544 -6.00 -5.00 7.11
N GLN A 545 -6.96 -4.09 7.14
CA GLN A 545 -8.38 -4.29 6.82
C GLN A 545 -8.79 -3.56 5.53
N ASP A 546 -7.83 -3.12 4.71
CA ASP A 546 -8.13 -2.48 3.44
C ASP A 546 -8.81 -3.46 2.47
N VAL A 547 -9.86 -3.00 1.78
CA VAL A 547 -10.58 -3.82 0.81
C VAL A 547 -9.88 -3.88 -0.52
N SER A 548 -10.15 -4.95 -1.23
CA SER A 548 -9.68 -5.15 -2.59
C SER A 548 -10.79 -5.75 -3.46
N VAL A 549 -10.64 -5.62 -4.78
CA VAL A 549 -11.63 -6.11 -5.75
C VAL A 549 -10.95 -6.83 -6.91
N ARG A 550 -11.63 -7.84 -7.47
CA ARG A 550 -11.36 -8.36 -8.82
C ARG A 550 -12.59 -8.16 -9.70
N CYS A 551 -12.42 -7.43 -10.78
CA CYS A 551 -13.48 -7.13 -11.73
C CYS A 551 -13.54 -8.14 -12.87
N ASN A 552 -14.74 -8.36 -13.42
CA ASN A 552 -14.87 -8.97 -14.73
C ASN A 552 -14.33 -7.98 -15.78
N VAL A 553 -13.47 -8.46 -16.66
CA VAL A 553 -12.84 -7.67 -17.73
C VAL A 553 -13.25 -8.23 -19.09
N PRO A 554 -13.56 -7.39 -20.10
CA PRO A 554 -13.99 -7.89 -21.40
C PRO A 554 -12.89 -8.71 -22.07
N LYS A 555 -13.28 -9.81 -22.71
CA LYS A 555 -12.38 -10.56 -23.59
C LYS A 555 -12.17 -9.75 -24.88
N THR A 556 -10.99 -9.19 -25.04
CA THR A 556 -10.60 -8.32 -26.17
C THR A 556 -10.19 -9.10 -27.43
N GLY A 557 -10.33 -10.44 -27.46
CA GLY A 557 -9.92 -11.29 -28.59
C GLY A 557 -8.41 -11.44 -28.77
N LEU A 558 -7.62 -10.56 -28.15
CA LEU A 558 -6.20 -10.76 -27.83
C LEU A 558 -6.02 -11.89 -26.80
N SER A 559 -7.11 -12.32 -26.15
CA SER A 559 -7.13 -13.40 -25.17
C SER A 559 -7.18 -14.82 -25.77
N ALA A 560 -6.89 -14.99 -27.08
CA ALA A 560 -6.51 -16.32 -27.57
C ALA A 560 -5.15 -16.77 -27.01
N THR A 561 -4.39 -15.83 -26.44
CA THR A 561 -3.39 -16.15 -25.43
C THR A 561 -3.93 -15.67 -24.09
N GLU A 562 -4.38 -16.59 -23.22
CA GLU A 562 -3.84 -16.58 -21.85
C GLU A 562 -2.38 -16.17 -21.99
N THR A 563 -1.85 -15.21 -21.23
CA THR A 563 -0.42 -14.85 -21.26
C THR A 563 0.40 -16.13 -21.35
N ALA A 564 0.78 -16.49 -22.57
CA ALA A 564 1.30 -17.81 -22.85
C ALA A 564 2.77 -17.62 -22.56
N TYR A 565 3.29 -18.42 -21.63
CA TYR A 565 4.71 -18.50 -21.41
C TYR A 565 5.33 -19.11 -22.65
N TRP A 566 5.68 -18.25 -23.61
CA TRP A 566 6.44 -18.66 -24.78
C TRP A 566 7.89 -18.80 -24.32
N VAL A 567 8.43 -20.01 -24.43
CA VAL A 567 9.88 -20.17 -24.41
C VAL A 567 10.40 -19.35 -25.59
N GLY A 568 11.15 -18.28 -25.30
CA GLY A 568 11.61 -17.35 -26.32
C GLY A 568 12.33 -18.10 -27.44
N ASN A 569 11.98 -17.80 -28.70
CA ASN A 569 12.68 -18.37 -29.84
C ASN A 569 14.01 -17.62 -30.03
N PRO A 570 15.18 -18.25 -29.82
CA PRO A 570 16.47 -17.58 -29.98
C PRO A 570 16.70 -17.06 -31.40
N ASP A 571 15.99 -17.60 -32.40
CA ASP A 571 16.05 -17.20 -33.81
C ASP A 571 15.07 -16.09 -34.19
N ALA A 572 14.33 -15.51 -33.24
CA ALA A 572 13.38 -14.43 -33.51
C ALA A 572 14.11 -13.15 -33.96
N ARG A 573 14.29 -12.95 -35.27
CA ARG A 573 15.05 -11.83 -35.85
C ARG A 573 14.32 -10.48 -35.85
N ASP A 574 13.00 -10.50 -35.70
CA ASP A 574 12.18 -9.29 -35.81
C ASP A 574 12.02 -8.62 -34.44
N VAL A 575 12.41 -7.35 -34.36
CA VAL A 575 12.21 -6.51 -33.16
C VAL A 575 10.89 -5.77 -33.30
N ILE A 576 9.90 -6.17 -32.48
CA ILE A 576 8.57 -5.55 -32.49
C ILE A 576 8.56 -4.28 -31.63
N LEU A 577 9.35 -4.24 -30.55
CA LEU A 577 9.40 -3.16 -29.57
C LEU A 577 10.84 -2.96 -29.07
N SER A 578 11.28 -1.70 -28.95
CA SER A 578 12.58 -1.35 -28.36
C SER A 578 12.55 0.03 -27.70
N GLY A 579 13.46 0.26 -26.74
CA GLY A 579 13.52 1.54 -26.04
C GLY A 579 12.22 1.88 -25.31
N THR A 580 11.51 0.86 -24.85
CA THR A 580 10.28 1.04 -24.07
C THR A 580 10.65 1.44 -22.66
N HIS A 581 10.10 2.56 -22.20
CA HIS A 581 10.28 3.09 -20.86
C HIS A 581 8.89 3.27 -20.24
N CYS A 582 8.56 2.37 -19.32
CA CYS A 582 7.33 2.43 -18.53
C CYS A 582 7.61 3.14 -17.20
N ILE A 583 6.58 3.73 -16.61
CA ILE A 583 6.61 4.20 -15.21
C ILE A 583 6.07 3.13 -14.24
N GLY A 584 5.42 2.09 -14.75
CA GLY A 584 4.94 0.93 -13.99
C GLY A 584 3.44 0.88 -13.77
N THR A 585 2.73 2.00 -13.97
CA THR A 585 1.26 2.08 -13.83
C THR A 585 0.50 1.94 -15.14
N GLU A 586 1.21 1.81 -16.26
CA GLU A 586 0.61 1.57 -17.57
C GLU A 586 -0.10 0.20 -17.64
N MET A 587 -1.31 0.16 -18.20
CA MET A 587 -2.10 -1.07 -18.35
C MET A 587 -1.60 -1.97 -19.50
N SER A 588 -0.69 -1.46 -20.33
CA SER A 588 -0.11 -2.16 -21.46
C SER A 588 1.21 -1.52 -21.84
N ILE A 589 2.16 -2.33 -22.30
CA ILE A 589 3.45 -1.88 -22.85
C ILE A 589 3.30 -0.88 -24.03
N GLN A 590 2.09 -0.75 -24.59
CA GLN A 590 1.73 0.22 -25.63
C GLN A 590 1.48 1.63 -25.12
N GLN A 591 1.19 1.78 -23.83
CA GLN A 591 1.01 3.08 -23.19
C GLN A 591 2.35 3.66 -22.72
N CYS A 592 3.37 2.81 -22.56
CA CYS A 592 4.70 3.24 -22.17
C CYS A 592 5.34 4.13 -23.25
N ARG A 593 6.18 5.07 -22.80
CA ARG A 593 6.99 5.89 -23.69
C ARG A 593 7.95 4.99 -24.49
N ARG A 594 8.14 5.28 -25.76
CA ARG A 594 9.03 4.52 -26.64
C ARG A 594 9.95 5.45 -27.40
N ASN A 595 11.16 4.99 -27.65
CA ASN A 595 12.04 5.66 -28.58
C ASN A 595 11.49 5.48 -30.01
N GLY A 596 11.38 6.57 -30.76
CA GLY A 596 10.94 6.51 -32.17
C GLY A 596 11.91 5.78 -33.08
N HIS A 597 13.17 5.61 -32.65
CA HIS A 597 14.20 4.88 -33.38
C HIS A 597 14.48 3.54 -32.69
N VAL A 598 14.41 2.46 -33.47
CA VAL A 598 14.78 1.12 -32.99
C VAL A 598 16.30 1.02 -32.94
N TYR A 599 16.87 0.93 -31.75
CA TYR A 599 18.34 0.81 -31.56
C TYR A 599 18.84 -0.63 -31.70
N CYS A 600 17.92 -1.61 -31.74
CA CYS A 600 18.25 -3.01 -31.91
C CYS A 600 17.82 -3.47 -33.32
N ASN A 601 18.75 -3.48 -34.28
CA ASN A 601 18.44 -3.76 -35.68
C ASN A 601 18.13 -5.25 -35.97
N ARG A 602 18.32 -6.15 -34.98
CA ARG A 602 18.01 -7.59 -35.06
C ARG A 602 17.54 -8.09 -33.69
N GLY A 603 16.42 -8.81 -33.68
CA GLY A 603 15.95 -9.56 -32.53
C GLY A 603 16.72 -10.88 -32.37
N GLY A 604 16.59 -11.49 -31.19
CA GLY A 604 17.06 -12.85 -30.92
C GLY A 604 18.33 -12.94 -30.06
N GLY A 605 18.61 -14.15 -29.57
CA GLY A 605 19.74 -14.44 -28.66
C GLY A 605 19.72 -13.62 -27.36
N VAL A 606 20.91 -13.23 -26.88
CA VAL A 606 21.10 -12.46 -25.63
C VAL A 606 20.51 -11.05 -25.63
N ARG A 607 20.01 -10.57 -26.78
CA ARG A 607 19.42 -9.22 -26.93
C ARG A 607 17.90 -9.22 -26.87
N ALA A 608 17.27 -10.40 -26.85
CA ALA A 608 15.84 -10.52 -26.62
C ALA A 608 15.54 -10.27 -25.13
N ALA A 609 14.55 -9.42 -24.85
CA ALA A 609 14.07 -9.22 -23.49
C ALA A 609 13.33 -10.47 -23.01
N GLY A 610 13.70 -10.97 -21.83
CA GLY A 610 12.98 -12.02 -21.10
C GLY A 610 12.24 -11.43 -19.90
N VAL A 611 11.14 -12.07 -19.50
CA VAL A 611 10.38 -11.70 -18.30
C VAL A 611 10.09 -12.94 -17.47
N THR A 612 10.11 -12.78 -16.15
CA THR A 612 9.62 -13.77 -15.19
C THR A 612 8.44 -13.16 -14.47
N CYS A 613 7.28 -13.80 -14.50
CA CYS A 613 6.06 -13.31 -13.90
C CYS A 613 5.77 -14.06 -12.60
N ALA A 614 5.24 -13.36 -11.60
CA ALA A 614 4.73 -13.94 -10.36
C ALA A 614 3.32 -13.40 -10.07
N GLU A 615 2.52 -14.16 -9.31
CA GLU A 615 1.19 -13.71 -8.89
C GLU A 615 1.22 -12.71 -7.72
N THR A 616 2.37 -12.61 -7.05
CA THR A 616 2.61 -11.78 -5.87
C THR A 616 3.94 -11.05 -6.01
N ALA A 617 4.01 -9.83 -5.49
CA ALA A 617 5.23 -9.03 -5.42
C ALA A 617 5.31 -8.33 -4.05
N PRO A 618 6.52 -7.97 -3.57
CA PRO A 618 6.70 -7.09 -2.41
C PRO A 618 6.19 -5.67 -2.72
N ASP A 619 6.09 -4.83 -1.69
CA ASP A 619 5.70 -3.41 -1.80
C ASP A 619 6.41 -2.65 -0.69
N LEU A 620 7.48 -1.92 -1.04
CA LEU A 620 8.34 -1.25 -0.08
C LEU A 620 7.86 0.17 0.17
N VAL A 621 7.57 0.46 1.43
CA VAL A 621 7.12 1.79 1.84
C VAL A 621 7.98 2.34 2.96
N LEU A 622 8.42 3.58 2.80
CA LEU A 622 9.20 4.27 3.82
C LEU A 622 8.28 4.82 4.91
N ASP A 623 8.67 4.64 6.16
CA ASP A 623 8.04 5.32 7.28
C ASP A 623 8.43 6.80 7.33
N SER A 624 7.55 7.64 6.78
CA SER A 624 7.71 9.09 6.75
C SER A 624 7.75 9.76 8.13
N GLN A 625 7.07 9.18 9.14
CA GLN A 625 7.02 9.75 10.48
C GLN A 625 8.36 9.54 11.20
N LEU A 626 8.92 8.33 11.12
CA LEU A 626 10.24 8.06 11.70
C LEU A 626 11.32 8.98 11.12
N VAL A 627 11.31 9.25 9.81
CA VAL A 627 12.27 10.19 9.20
C VAL A 627 12.10 11.60 9.77
N GLN A 628 10.86 12.06 9.96
CA GLN A 628 10.58 13.38 10.55
C GLN A 628 11.08 13.49 11.99
N GLU A 629 10.82 12.47 12.80
CA GLU A 629 11.08 12.48 14.26
C GLU A 629 12.55 12.24 14.60
N SER A 630 13.27 11.51 13.76
CA SER A 630 14.68 11.14 14.02
C SER A 630 15.70 12.06 13.36
N ALA A 631 15.26 13.14 12.70
CA ALA A 631 16.16 14.01 11.95
C ALA A 631 16.93 14.99 12.84
N TYR A 632 18.25 15.05 12.69
CA TYR A 632 19.11 16.03 13.39
C TYR A 632 20.37 16.36 12.60
N LEU A 633 21.05 17.44 13.00
CA LEU A 633 22.35 17.84 12.47
C LEU A 633 23.48 17.35 13.38
N GLU A 634 24.54 16.80 12.79
CA GLU A 634 25.79 16.45 13.46
C GLU A 634 26.97 17.08 12.71
N ASP A 635 27.82 17.83 13.43
CA ASP A 635 29.13 18.24 12.92
C ASP A 635 30.16 17.18 13.33
N ARG A 636 30.55 16.32 12.38
CA ARG A 636 31.42 15.16 12.64
C ARG A 636 32.84 15.40 12.13
N PRO A 637 33.89 15.13 12.93
CA PRO A 637 35.26 15.38 12.52
C PRO A 637 35.73 14.38 11.46
N LEU A 638 36.59 14.82 10.53
CA LEU A 638 37.02 14.01 9.39
C LEU A 638 37.70 12.70 9.78
N HIS A 639 38.51 12.66 10.86
CA HIS A 639 39.14 11.41 11.29
C HIS A 639 38.17 10.26 11.61
N LEU A 640 36.88 10.56 11.88
CA LEU A 640 35.82 9.57 12.11
C LEU A 640 35.02 9.21 10.84
N LEU A 641 35.37 9.80 9.69
CA LEU A 641 34.62 9.71 8.44
C LEU A 641 35.40 9.02 7.32
N THR A 642 36.57 8.43 7.60
CA THR A 642 37.42 7.77 6.58
C THR A 642 36.65 6.70 5.81
N CYS A 643 35.90 5.85 6.52
CA CYS A 643 35.06 4.82 5.94
C CYS A 643 33.93 5.38 5.07
N ALA A 644 33.20 6.36 5.60
CA ALA A 644 32.15 7.03 4.85
C ALA A 644 32.67 7.75 3.59
N HIS A 645 33.91 8.22 3.60
CA HIS A 645 34.55 8.82 2.43
C HIS A 645 34.88 7.79 1.34
N GLU A 646 35.44 6.64 1.74
CA GLU A 646 35.70 5.51 0.83
C GLU A 646 34.40 4.99 0.19
N GLU A 647 33.32 4.96 0.97
CA GLU A 647 31.96 4.59 0.53
C GLU A 647 31.24 5.69 -0.25
N ARG A 648 31.87 6.84 -0.51
CA ARG A 648 31.29 7.98 -1.24
C ARG A 648 30.03 8.58 -0.59
N CYS A 649 29.90 8.48 0.73
CA CYS A 649 28.76 9.00 1.49
C CYS A 649 28.90 10.48 1.88
N LEU A 650 29.96 11.16 1.44
CA LEU A 650 30.21 12.58 1.68
C LEU A 650 30.09 13.36 0.38
N SER A 651 29.82 14.67 0.47
CA SER A 651 29.77 15.52 -0.72
C SER A 651 31.14 15.55 -1.40
N SER A 652 31.17 15.88 -2.69
CA SER A 652 32.41 15.93 -3.49
C SER A 652 33.46 16.90 -2.93
N SER A 653 33.05 17.93 -2.16
CA SER A 653 33.99 18.86 -1.52
C SER A 653 34.86 18.19 -0.45
N ALA A 654 34.41 17.08 0.14
CA ALA A 654 35.20 16.31 1.12
C ALA A 654 36.49 15.74 0.53
N ALA A 655 36.54 15.45 -0.77
CA ALA A 655 37.72 14.96 -1.46
C ALA A 655 38.87 15.98 -1.54
N HIS A 656 38.57 17.26 -1.33
CA HIS A 656 39.54 18.37 -1.40
C HIS A 656 39.89 18.95 -0.02
N MET A 657 39.40 18.34 1.07
CA MET A 657 39.69 18.78 2.43
C MET A 657 41.06 18.26 2.91
N ASN A 658 41.62 18.92 3.93
CA ASN A 658 42.89 18.53 4.54
C ASN A 658 42.70 17.44 5.61
N TRP A 659 42.60 16.19 5.20
CA TRP A 659 42.42 15.05 6.10
C TRP A 659 43.63 14.86 7.04
N PRO A 660 43.41 14.55 8.34
CA PRO A 660 42.15 14.23 8.99
C PRO A 660 41.50 15.41 9.75
N TYR A 661 41.86 16.65 9.42
CA TYR A 661 41.46 17.85 10.16
C TYR A 661 40.24 18.54 9.55
N GLY A 662 39.32 18.98 10.40
CA GLY A 662 38.08 19.65 9.99
C GLY A 662 36.85 18.80 10.31
N HIS A 663 35.69 19.30 9.89
CA HIS A 663 34.39 18.68 10.18
C HIS A 663 33.51 18.69 8.93
N ARG A 664 32.57 17.74 8.86
CA ARG A 664 31.45 17.74 7.92
C ARG A 664 30.16 17.91 8.70
N ARG A 665 29.22 18.66 8.13
CA ARG A 665 27.88 18.80 8.67
C ARG A 665 26.95 17.80 8.00
N LEU A 666 26.38 16.92 8.81
CA LEU A 666 25.58 15.79 8.36
C LEU A 666 24.13 15.96 8.83
N LEU A 667 23.19 15.94 7.88
CA LEU A 667 21.77 15.80 8.17
C LEU A 667 21.44 14.31 8.29
N ARG A 668 21.32 13.82 9.52
CA ARG A 668 21.00 12.42 9.84
C ARG A 668 19.51 12.22 10.03
N PHE A 669 19.05 11.01 9.73
CA PHE A 669 17.68 10.54 9.99
C PHE A 669 17.61 9.02 9.87
N SER A 670 16.71 8.36 10.59
CA SER A 670 16.46 6.93 10.45
C SER A 670 15.55 6.66 9.27
N SER A 671 15.81 5.59 8.51
CA SER A 671 14.91 5.07 7.49
C SER A 671 14.40 3.68 7.88
N ARG A 672 13.09 3.54 8.07
CA ARG A 672 12.40 2.26 8.24
C ARG A 672 11.63 1.94 6.94
N ILE A 673 11.98 0.83 6.32
CA ILE A 673 11.40 0.35 5.06
C ILE A 673 10.53 -0.86 5.38
N MET A 674 9.22 -0.72 5.19
CA MET A 674 8.22 -1.75 5.45
C MET A 674 7.91 -2.51 4.17
N ASN A 675 7.77 -3.84 4.23
CA ASN A 675 7.22 -4.61 3.13
C ASN A 675 5.72 -4.83 3.34
N LEU A 676 4.90 -4.00 2.70
CA LEU A 676 3.43 -4.04 2.72
C LEU A 676 2.82 -4.91 1.61
N GLY A 677 3.68 -5.58 0.83
CA GLY A 677 3.31 -6.37 -0.33
C GLY A 677 2.83 -7.77 0.03
N ARG A 678 2.90 -8.67 -0.94
CA ARG A 678 2.41 -10.07 -0.82
C ARG A 678 3.49 -11.12 -0.98
N ALA A 679 4.70 -10.69 -1.27
CA ALA A 679 5.87 -11.56 -1.36
C ALA A 679 7.02 -10.91 -0.60
N ASP A 680 7.99 -11.74 -0.20
CA ASP A 680 9.20 -11.23 0.42
C ASP A 680 10.00 -10.41 -0.59
N PHE A 681 10.53 -9.28 -0.14
CA PHE A 681 11.47 -8.52 -0.94
C PHE A 681 12.82 -9.23 -0.91
N ARG A 682 13.46 -9.39 -2.07
CA ARG A 682 14.73 -10.11 -2.23
C ARG A 682 15.68 -9.33 -3.13
N PRO A 683 16.99 -9.30 -2.80
CA PRO A 683 17.96 -8.70 -3.68
C PRO A 683 18.03 -9.45 -5.01
N ARG A 684 18.17 -8.70 -6.12
CA ARG A 684 18.35 -9.27 -7.46
C ARG A 684 19.64 -10.08 -7.58
N ALA A 685 20.69 -9.59 -6.95
CA ALA A 685 22.03 -10.16 -6.98
C ALA A 685 22.10 -11.43 -6.12
N GLY A 686 22.59 -12.53 -6.70
CA GLY A 686 22.94 -13.73 -5.95
C GLY A 686 24.13 -13.48 -5.03
N ARG A 687 24.33 -14.36 -4.04
CA ARG A 687 25.39 -14.22 -3.01
C ARG A 687 26.78 -13.99 -3.59
N ASP A 688 27.08 -14.57 -4.75
CA ASP A 688 28.37 -14.46 -5.44
C ASP A 688 28.69 -13.03 -5.93
N SER A 689 27.67 -12.18 -6.03
CA SER A 689 27.79 -10.78 -6.44
C SER A 689 27.71 -9.78 -5.28
N TRP A 690 27.57 -10.26 -4.04
CA TRP A 690 27.55 -9.39 -2.87
C TRP A 690 28.95 -8.88 -2.56
N VAL A 691 29.04 -7.58 -2.25
CA VAL A 691 30.33 -6.93 -1.99
C VAL A 691 30.54 -6.86 -0.48
N TRP A 692 31.66 -7.41 0.00
CA TRP A 692 32.04 -7.27 1.41
C TRP A 692 32.50 -5.84 1.67
N HIS A 693 31.91 -5.19 2.67
CA HIS A 693 32.33 -3.86 3.08
C HIS A 693 33.20 -3.91 4.34
N GLN A 694 34.47 -3.55 4.20
CA GLN A 694 35.46 -3.68 5.28
C GLN A 694 35.14 -2.80 6.49
N CYS A 695 34.54 -1.63 6.25
CA CYS A 695 34.17 -0.69 7.30
C CYS A 695 33.01 -1.20 8.17
N HIS A 696 32.11 -2.01 7.59
CA HIS A 696 30.89 -2.45 8.26
C HIS A 696 30.85 -3.94 8.59
N ARG A 697 31.87 -4.69 8.14
CA ARG A 697 32.09 -6.10 8.44
C ARG A 697 30.90 -7.01 8.09
N HIS A 698 30.23 -6.71 6.98
CA HIS A 698 29.20 -7.57 6.37
C HIS A 698 29.12 -7.32 4.86
N TYR A 699 28.24 -8.08 4.19
CA TYR A 699 28.01 -8.02 2.74
C TYR A 699 26.87 -7.08 2.36
N HIS A 700 27.12 -6.17 1.43
CA HIS A 700 26.09 -5.38 0.78
C HIS A 700 25.51 -6.19 -0.39
N SER A 701 24.20 -6.45 -0.38
CA SER A 701 23.50 -7.18 -1.45
C SER A 701 22.98 -6.27 -2.58
N ILE A 702 22.89 -4.96 -2.33
CA ILE A 702 22.46 -3.90 -3.24
C ILE A 702 23.37 -2.68 -3.04
N GLU A 703 23.93 -2.18 -4.14
CA GLU A 703 24.87 -1.05 -4.13
C GLU A 703 24.20 0.27 -3.72
N VAL A 704 22.97 0.52 -4.20
CA VAL A 704 22.15 1.69 -3.82
C VAL A 704 20.73 1.22 -3.56
N PHE A 705 20.35 1.10 -2.30
CA PHE A 705 19.00 0.67 -1.92
C PHE A 705 18.06 1.84 -1.66
N THR A 706 18.60 2.91 -1.06
CA THR A 706 17.86 4.16 -0.88
C THR A 706 18.68 5.36 -1.32
N HIS A 707 18.00 6.30 -1.96
CA HIS A 707 18.55 7.55 -2.45
C HIS A 707 18.03 8.72 -1.63
N TYR A 708 18.92 9.61 -1.21
CA TYR A 708 18.58 10.73 -0.33
C TYR A 708 18.88 12.03 -1.06
N ASP A 709 17.85 12.82 -1.31
CA ASP A 709 17.95 14.06 -2.05
C ASP A 709 17.49 15.24 -1.21
N LEU A 710 18.30 16.30 -1.19
CA LEU A 710 17.84 17.61 -0.77
C LEU A 710 17.58 18.44 -2.02
N LEU A 711 16.33 18.83 -2.22
CA LEU A 711 15.85 19.55 -3.39
C LEU A 711 15.49 20.99 -3.04
N THR A 712 15.65 21.91 -3.98
CA THR A 712 15.01 23.23 -3.86
C THR A 712 13.49 23.10 -3.97
N MET A 713 12.77 24.16 -3.63
CA MET A 713 11.33 24.26 -3.84
C MET A 713 10.91 24.11 -5.32
N ASN A 714 11.86 24.30 -6.25
CA ASN A 714 11.67 24.10 -7.70
C ASN A 714 12.00 22.67 -8.16
N GLY A 715 12.39 21.77 -7.25
CA GLY A 715 12.73 20.37 -7.55
C GLY A 715 14.17 20.14 -8.03
N THR A 716 15.05 21.15 -7.98
CA THR A 716 16.46 20.96 -8.36
C THR A 716 17.25 20.36 -7.21
N LYS A 717 17.96 19.26 -7.46
CA LYS A 717 18.85 18.63 -6.47
C LYS A 717 20.02 19.54 -6.12
N ILE A 718 20.26 19.75 -4.83
CA ILE A 718 21.35 20.60 -4.31
C ILE A 718 22.34 19.83 -3.42
N ALA A 719 21.88 18.76 -2.79
CA ALA A 719 22.73 17.84 -2.06
C ALA A 719 22.17 16.43 -2.24
N GLU A 720 23.08 15.48 -2.22
CA GLU A 720 22.81 14.07 -2.42
C GLU A 720 23.47 13.28 -1.30
N GLY A 721 22.75 12.31 -0.79
CA GLY A 721 23.24 11.21 0.01
C GLY A 721 22.69 9.91 -0.55
N HIS A 722 23.21 8.81 -0.07
CA HIS A 722 22.67 7.50 -0.41
C HIS A 722 23.04 6.51 0.67
N LYS A 723 22.29 5.42 0.68
CA LYS A 723 22.57 4.27 1.53
C LYS A 723 22.50 3.02 0.67
N ALA A 724 23.64 2.34 0.58
CA ALA A 724 23.69 0.96 0.11
C ALA A 724 22.80 0.08 1.00
N SER A 725 22.28 -1.05 0.51
CA SER A 725 21.68 -2.03 1.43
C SER A 725 22.81 -2.63 2.26
N PHE A 726 23.09 -1.99 3.37
CA PHE A 726 24.06 -2.43 4.36
C PHE A 726 23.65 -3.85 4.80
N CYS A 727 22.37 -4.10 5.08
CA CYS A 727 21.86 -5.44 5.35
C CYS A 727 20.34 -5.49 5.14
N LEU A 728 19.83 -6.24 4.15
CA LEU A 728 18.37 -6.45 4.09
C LEU A 728 17.98 -7.56 5.07
N GLU A 729 17.36 -7.17 6.19
CA GLU A 729 16.89 -8.09 7.21
C GLU A 729 15.52 -7.72 7.80
N ASP A 730 14.95 -8.66 8.54
CA ASP A 730 13.74 -8.42 9.31
C ASP A 730 14.10 -7.82 10.68
N THR A 731 14.39 -6.51 10.72
CA THR A 731 14.72 -5.82 11.98
C THR A 731 13.59 -5.95 13.00
N PHE A 732 12.33 -5.92 12.55
CA PHE A 732 11.16 -6.21 13.38
C PHE A 732 10.01 -6.75 12.52
N CYS A 733 9.21 -7.61 13.13
CA CYS A 733 7.95 -8.12 12.60
C CYS A 733 6.87 -7.94 13.66
N PRO A 734 5.66 -7.47 13.30
CA PRO A 734 4.51 -7.44 14.19
C PRO A 734 4.17 -8.80 14.82
N GLU A 735 3.40 -8.79 15.91
CA GLU A 735 2.98 -10.03 16.57
C GLU A 735 2.27 -10.99 15.60
N GLY A 736 2.60 -12.28 15.71
CA GLY A 736 2.13 -13.32 14.80
C GLY A 736 2.97 -13.52 13.54
N LEU A 737 3.98 -12.67 13.28
CA LEU A 737 4.94 -12.83 12.20
C LEU A 737 6.35 -13.15 12.73
N HIS A 738 7.07 -14.02 12.03
CA HIS A 738 8.42 -14.44 12.41
C HIS A 738 9.48 -13.84 11.47
N LYS A 739 10.55 -13.33 12.06
CA LYS A 739 11.76 -12.89 11.34
C LYS A 739 12.38 -14.06 10.58
N ARG A 740 12.67 -13.87 9.30
CA ARG A 740 13.24 -14.87 8.39
C ARG A 740 14.61 -14.47 7.87
N TYR A 741 14.81 -13.18 7.60
CA TYR A 741 16.03 -12.65 7.01
C TYR A 741 16.92 -12.00 8.05
N ALA A 742 18.21 -12.27 7.95
CA ALA A 742 19.22 -11.72 8.83
C ALA A 742 20.58 -11.79 8.14
N CYS A 743 21.40 -10.74 8.27
CA CYS A 743 22.69 -10.69 7.57
C CYS A 743 23.86 -11.28 8.36
N TYR A 744 23.66 -11.57 9.65
CA TYR A 744 24.70 -12.24 10.44
C TYR A 744 24.98 -13.65 9.88
N ASN A 745 26.22 -14.13 10.02
CA ASN A 745 26.65 -15.45 9.55
C ASN A 745 26.44 -15.72 8.04
N MET A 746 26.46 -14.69 7.18
CA MET A 746 26.17 -14.83 5.75
C MET A 746 24.77 -15.41 5.48
N GLY A 747 23.79 -15.01 6.31
CA GLY A 747 22.40 -15.40 6.15
C GLY A 747 21.76 -14.87 4.86
N ASP A 748 20.60 -15.43 4.52
CA ASP A 748 19.81 -14.91 3.41
C ASP A 748 19.30 -13.51 3.72
N GLN A 749 19.38 -12.65 2.71
CA GLN A 749 18.94 -11.26 2.78
C GLN A 749 17.57 -11.08 2.13
N GLY A 750 16.76 -10.19 2.70
CA GLY A 750 15.42 -9.87 2.26
C GLY A 750 14.59 -9.17 3.34
N ILE A 751 13.37 -8.79 2.99
CA ILE A 751 12.38 -8.25 3.93
C ILE A 751 11.10 -9.07 3.78
N SER A 752 10.72 -9.76 4.84
CA SER A 752 9.52 -10.59 4.90
C SER A 752 8.25 -9.75 4.81
N VAL A 753 7.19 -10.33 4.25
CA VAL A 753 5.86 -9.70 4.21
C VAL A 753 5.42 -9.26 5.60
N GLY A 754 5.04 -7.99 5.75
CA GLY A 754 4.58 -7.40 7.01
C GLY A 754 5.69 -7.02 7.99
N CYS A 755 6.94 -7.36 7.70
CA CYS A 755 8.10 -6.95 8.49
C CYS A 755 8.73 -5.68 7.90
N TRP A 756 9.72 -5.14 8.62
CA TRP A 756 10.49 -4.00 8.15
C TRP A 756 11.96 -4.07 8.50
N ASP A 757 12.75 -3.41 7.66
CA ASP A 757 14.19 -3.18 7.83
C ASP A 757 14.40 -1.74 8.32
N THR A 758 15.16 -1.54 9.40
CA THR A 758 15.41 -0.22 9.98
C THR A 758 16.89 0.13 9.97
N TYR A 759 17.23 1.12 9.16
CA TYR A 759 18.51 1.80 9.19
C TYR A 759 18.43 3.00 10.12
N ARG A 760 19.03 2.88 11.30
CA ARG A 760 18.99 3.92 12.33
C ARG A 760 19.92 5.09 12.00
N HIS A 761 19.53 6.29 12.39
CA HIS A 761 20.27 7.54 12.16
C HIS A 761 21.74 7.54 12.66
N ASP A 762 22.10 6.67 13.60
CA ASP A 762 23.43 6.58 14.22
C ASP A 762 24.48 5.84 13.36
N ILE A 763 24.05 5.09 12.35
CA ILE A 763 24.97 4.32 11.51
C ILE A 763 25.62 5.18 10.42
N ASP A 764 26.75 4.71 9.88
CA ASP A 764 27.47 5.43 8.82
C ASP A 764 26.66 5.50 7.52
N CYS A 765 26.83 6.57 6.73
CA CYS A 765 26.10 6.85 5.49
C CYS A 765 24.59 7.09 5.64
N GLN A 766 24.06 7.11 6.86
CA GLN A 766 22.65 7.40 7.12
C GLN A 766 22.41 8.91 7.26
N TRP A 767 22.78 9.66 6.21
CA TRP A 767 22.70 11.11 6.19
C TRP A 767 22.72 11.71 4.78
N ILE A 768 22.44 13.01 4.70
CA ILE A 768 22.88 13.88 3.60
C ILE A 768 23.99 14.81 4.13
N ASP A 769 25.11 14.89 3.42
CA ASP A 769 26.16 15.85 3.73
C ASP A 769 25.72 17.26 3.28
N VAL A 770 25.43 18.12 4.26
CA VAL A 770 24.90 19.48 4.06
C VAL A 770 25.95 20.55 4.33
N THR A 771 27.23 20.19 4.35
CA THR A 771 28.35 21.11 4.60
C THR A 771 28.36 22.29 3.61
N ASP A 772 28.06 22.02 2.34
CA ASP A 772 28.09 23.02 1.27
C ASP A 772 26.72 23.68 1.02
N VAL A 773 25.70 23.29 1.79
CA VAL A 773 24.32 23.78 1.64
C VAL A 773 24.15 25.07 2.41
N ARG A 774 23.55 26.08 1.76
CA ARG A 774 23.23 27.36 2.42
C ARG A 774 21.94 27.22 3.24
N PRO A 775 21.72 28.08 4.25
CA PRO A 775 20.41 28.18 4.90
C PRO A 775 19.30 28.50 3.89
N GLY A 776 18.13 27.90 4.07
CA GLY A 776 16.98 28.07 3.19
C GLY A 776 15.87 27.04 3.42
N ASP A 777 14.84 27.13 2.58
CA ASP A 777 13.74 26.19 2.52
C ASP A 777 13.93 25.20 1.35
N TYR A 778 13.80 23.93 1.68
CA TYR A 778 14.11 22.78 0.84
C TYR A 778 13.02 21.71 0.95
N ILE A 779 13.13 20.70 0.10
CA ILE A 779 12.36 19.47 0.16
C ILE A 779 13.37 18.34 0.39
N LEU A 780 13.24 17.63 1.51
CA LEU A 780 13.93 16.36 1.70
C LEU A 780 13.13 15.29 0.97
N GLN A 781 13.79 14.52 0.12
CA GLN A 781 13.22 13.37 -0.58
C GLN A 781 14.04 12.12 -0.25
N VAL A 782 13.34 11.04 0.08
CA VAL A 782 13.95 9.71 0.25
C VAL A 782 13.23 8.76 -0.69
N GLU A 783 13.98 8.06 -1.52
CA GLU A 783 13.45 7.11 -2.49
C GLU A 783 14.03 5.72 -2.23
N VAL A 784 13.15 4.72 -2.15
CA VAL A 784 13.49 3.31 -1.97
C VAL A 784 13.44 2.60 -3.33
N ASN A 785 14.39 1.69 -3.59
CA ASN A 785 14.50 0.98 -4.88
C ASN A 785 14.46 1.95 -6.10
N PRO A 786 15.30 3.00 -6.12
CA PRO A 786 15.24 4.07 -7.14
C PRO A 786 15.57 3.58 -8.57
N SER A 787 16.29 2.47 -8.69
CA SER A 787 16.65 1.85 -9.97
C SER A 787 15.51 1.06 -10.60
N LEU A 788 14.44 0.76 -9.85
CA LEU A 788 13.30 -0.06 -10.27
C LEU A 788 13.73 -1.43 -10.83
N ASP A 789 14.88 -1.94 -10.39
CA ASP A 789 15.48 -3.18 -10.89
C ASP A 789 15.10 -4.41 -10.06
N MET A 790 14.39 -4.19 -8.95
CA MET A 790 13.70 -5.21 -8.16
C MET A 790 12.19 -5.01 -8.28
N ALA A 791 11.46 -6.12 -8.45
CA ALA A 791 10.03 -6.09 -8.72
C ALA A 791 9.23 -5.74 -7.46
N GLU A 792 8.28 -4.82 -7.59
CA GLU A 792 7.34 -4.42 -6.56
C GLU A 792 5.92 -4.34 -7.13
N SER A 793 4.91 -4.35 -6.26
CA SER A 793 3.50 -4.27 -6.66
C SER A 793 3.00 -2.83 -6.84
N ASP A 794 3.64 -1.86 -6.19
CA ASP A 794 3.48 -0.43 -6.40
C ASP A 794 4.87 0.22 -6.30
N PHE A 795 5.13 1.21 -7.14
CA PHE A 795 6.36 2.00 -7.11
C PHE A 795 6.08 3.48 -6.82
N GLU A 796 4.81 3.90 -6.85
CA GLU A 796 4.45 5.31 -6.62
C GLU A 796 4.58 5.73 -5.15
N ASN A 797 4.62 4.78 -4.24
CA ASN A 797 4.77 4.90 -2.78
C ASN A 797 6.22 4.70 -2.29
N ASN A 798 7.18 4.47 -3.21
CA ASN A 798 8.59 4.32 -2.88
C ASN A 798 9.26 5.64 -2.49
N VAL A 799 8.63 6.77 -2.80
CA VAL A 799 9.18 8.12 -2.59
C VAL A 799 8.48 8.76 -1.40
N MET A 800 9.26 9.25 -0.45
CA MET A 800 8.79 10.07 0.66
C MET A 800 9.33 11.49 0.52
N ARG A 801 8.51 12.49 0.84
CA ARG A 801 8.89 13.91 0.84
C ARG A 801 8.53 14.61 2.14
N CYS A 802 9.45 15.44 2.62
CA CYS A 802 9.25 16.38 3.73
C CYS A 802 9.57 17.82 3.30
N ARG A 803 8.89 18.80 3.89
CA ARG A 803 9.43 20.17 3.91
C ARG A 803 10.62 20.20 4.87
N CYS A 804 11.71 20.81 4.44
CA CYS A 804 12.94 20.93 5.21
C CYS A 804 13.33 22.40 5.29
N ARG A 805 13.34 22.98 6.50
CA ARG A 805 13.87 24.33 6.73
C ARG A 805 15.20 24.23 7.45
N TYR A 806 16.26 24.74 6.83
CA TYR A 806 17.62 24.74 7.36
C TYR A 806 18.06 26.18 7.62
N ASP A 807 18.41 26.51 8.87
CA ASP A 807 18.81 27.88 9.25
C ASP A 807 20.34 28.05 9.39
N GLY A 808 21.12 27.00 9.16
CA GLY A 808 22.57 27.00 9.34
C GLY A 808 23.04 26.51 10.71
N GLY A 809 22.15 26.29 11.67
CA GLY A 809 22.46 25.66 12.97
C GLY A 809 21.48 24.56 13.36
N ARG A 810 20.28 24.57 12.81
CA ARG A 810 19.18 23.62 13.04
C ARG A 810 18.49 23.29 11.73
N VAL A 811 17.84 22.14 11.73
CA VAL A 811 17.01 21.64 10.65
C VAL A 811 15.63 21.34 11.21
N TYR A 812 14.59 21.68 10.45
CA TYR A 812 13.20 21.40 10.78
C TYR A 812 12.56 20.63 9.64
N LEU A 813 12.15 19.39 9.90
CA LEU A 813 11.35 18.60 8.98
C LEU A 813 9.88 18.67 9.38
N TYR A 814 9.00 18.87 8.41
CA TYR A 814 7.55 18.90 8.65
C TYR A 814 6.76 18.48 7.41
N GLY A 815 5.57 17.93 7.65
CA GLY A 815 4.68 17.48 6.59
C GLY A 815 5.26 16.33 5.77
N CYS A 816 6.06 15.46 6.40
CA CYS A 816 6.56 14.25 5.76
C CYS A 816 5.41 13.33 5.34
N HIS A 817 5.46 12.82 4.10
CA HIS A 817 4.48 11.89 3.54
C HIS A 817 5.08 11.09 2.40
N THR A 818 4.56 9.88 2.18
CA THR A 818 4.78 9.05 0.99
C THR A 818 3.78 9.40 -0.11
#